data_AF-A0A0S4ILQ7-F1
#
_entry.id   AF-A0A0S4ILQ7-F1
#
_cell.length_a   1.000
_cell.length_b   1.000
_cell.length_c   1.000
_cell.angle_alpha   90.00
_cell.angle_beta   90.00
_cell.angle_gamma   90.00
#
_symmetry.space_group_name_H-M   'P 1'
#
loop_
_entity.id
_entity.type
_entity.pdbx_description
1 polymer ?
#
loop_
_entity_poly.entity_id
_entity_poly.type
_entity_poly.pdbx_seq_one_letter_code
_entity_poly.pdbx_strand_id
1 'polypeptide(L)'
;MIKTRESELRKWRRRNIGAEDAPEEEEAEEAPEDVEPVTLEAVRGDIEAQYETDNGNVGGVVGGLPDRRVPLIELNGDVGLEQVFMHASDSLARIFLPARRSLFHAVQVCTYDEALSLASSGLKMLSAFGLVDPTALAAERKSKQESLRMKMPGSVATGEDEIPDVPPPAPKEKKFRTVTKTNEDGEEIEVQEEEPEEEEAPPEEVEAEEPPEPEPDLSPEELEEMRKEHEDRVQAAANKKKRKAAILGHRVYFFDSDANLLQFIQDPLRFWDQAPPYPIISAPIVSVMEAVPAVHGDVKPRSMAEHLANNSGSVFINVPKLLQWALLNVSSLGELAEEARRSLVTGQAASEAAVCELLRCRLTCADVQKNGAVLNNLPRTASQVNSLMDDGLRISKCFTFGEDSKILSSVVDAIYARTRVIATITEEPFTMASLRQMVRSVRLCDLKQRKLVLAKQLGFPSPTVYTPLLETVLAANRSQYKSYCPYMWCRYQQLVEDPSNRKLIAEYLGKYFCFSSTEFFVEFLQHPEIVSGESLAYGCGEAQTATLELPSVLPTHLTEEDAKSIRGNVTLELAGCCPVVLYDTRMNVGLRGVTEPTAVPGDVERFLVKYDGKYYAIKNQENTERFLRQPWVFAKFAVLPAAEKLPFDRSTLKGISNELYAGRTMREAAARAMLAVCRERPKYPGLTLEESALKFMALYIKAHNDNNSDIASQQYNHNYRQFATEATLYKTIKTEAPEDAEGQRVFHELCNSWDRVQDEPEGYRAYVHLQQDHAASQ
;
A
#
# COMPACT_ATOMS: atom_id res chain seq x y z
N MET A 1 38.25 77.60 22.42
CA MET A 1 38.62 76.30 23.03
C MET A 1 39.75 75.54 22.32
N ILE A 2 40.07 75.83 21.04
CA ILE A 2 41.16 75.13 20.31
C ILE A 2 42.57 75.63 20.70
N LYS A 3 42.79 76.95 20.80
CA LYS A 3 44.09 77.54 21.21
C LYS A 3 44.54 77.15 22.64
N THR A 4 43.57 76.94 23.54
CA THR A 4 43.82 76.45 24.90
C THR A 4 44.29 75.00 24.91
N ARG A 5 43.78 74.17 24.00
CA ARG A 5 44.16 72.76 23.84
C ARG A 5 45.58 72.60 23.28
N GLU A 6 46.01 73.46 22.35
CA GLU A 6 47.39 73.48 21.83
C GLU A 6 48.43 73.91 22.87
N SER A 7 48.08 74.89 23.72
CA SER A 7 48.93 75.31 24.85
C SER A 7 49.10 74.17 25.86
N GLU A 8 48.03 73.43 26.16
CA GLU A 8 48.08 72.26 27.05
C GLU A 8 48.86 71.10 26.43
N LEU A 9 48.74 70.88 25.11
CA LEU A 9 49.52 69.90 24.37
C LEU A 9 51.02 70.26 24.34
N ARG A 10 51.37 71.54 24.18
CA ARG A 10 52.76 72.02 24.31
C ARG A 10 53.31 71.84 25.72
N LYS A 11 52.51 72.12 26.76
CA LYS A 11 52.90 71.87 28.16
C LYS A 11 53.02 70.37 28.47
N TRP A 12 52.18 69.53 27.87
CA TRP A 12 52.25 68.07 27.97
C TRP A 12 53.51 67.52 27.30
N ARG A 13 53.83 67.98 26.08
CA ARG A 13 55.04 67.60 25.34
C ARG A 13 56.31 67.96 26.12
N ARG A 14 56.40 69.15 26.70
CA ARG A 14 57.54 69.56 27.56
C ARG A 14 57.69 68.75 28.86
N ARG A 15 56.63 68.10 29.36
CA ARG A 15 56.68 67.31 30.60
C ARG A 15 56.95 65.82 30.35
N ASN A 16 56.56 65.30 29.17
CA ASN A 16 56.52 63.86 28.90
C ASN A 16 57.49 63.40 27.80
N ILE A 17 58.04 64.32 27.00
CA ILE A 17 59.01 64.02 25.94
C ILE A 17 60.20 64.95 26.21
N GLY A 18 61.33 64.37 26.61
CA GLY A 18 62.53 65.09 27.03
C GLY A 18 63.07 66.04 25.95
N ALA A 19 63.88 67.01 26.38
CA ALA A 19 64.31 68.17 25.61
C ALA A 19 65.34 67.88 24.49
N GLU A 20 65.42 66.65 23.98
CA GLU A 20 66.47 66.22 23.04
C GLU A 20 65.98 65.81 21.64
N ASP A 21 64.67 65.81 21.36
CA ASP A 21 64.15 65.66 19.98
C ASP A 21 63.72 67.02 19.41
N ALA A 22 64.67 67.95 19.31
CA ALA A 22 64.56 69.15 18.48
C ALA A 22 65.42 68.93 17.22
N PRO A 23 64.85 68.99 16.01
CA PRO A 23 65.62 68.79 14.78
C PRO A 23 66.65 69.92 14.62
N GLU A 24 67.91 69.53 14.43
CA GLU A 24 69.00 70.42 14.05
C GLU A 24 68.69 71.09 12.70
N GLU A 25 69.02 72.38 12.63
CA GLU A 25 68.80 73.27 11.49
C GLU A 25 69.64 72.81 10.28
N GLU A 26 68.98 72.34 9.21
CA GLU A 26 69.63 72.14 7.92
C GLU A 26 69.99 73.50 7.29
N GLU A 27 71.26 73.59 6.90
CA GLU A 27 71.85 74.69 6.15
C GLU A 27 71.14 74.88 4.81
N ALA A 28 71.00 76.15 4.42
CA ALA A 28 70.39 76.57 3.17
C ALA A 28 71.25 76.17 1.96
N GLU A 29 70.74 75.26 1.14
CA GLU A 29 71.14 75.12 -0.26
C GLU A 29 69.90 75.14 -1.18
N GLU A 30 69.94 76.11 -2.09
CA GLU A 30 69.30 76.23 -3.41
C GLU A 30 67.82 75.81 -3.60
N ALA A 31 66.99 76.80 -3.93
CA ALA A 31 65.63 76.62 -4.40
C ALA A 31 65.57 75.88 -5.74
N PRO A 32 64.68 74.88 -5.91
CA PRO A 32 63.98 74.65 -7.16
C PRO A 32 62.66 75.44 -7.18
N GLU A 33 62.44 76.01 -8.36
CA GLU A 33 61.27 76.76 -8.79
C GLU A 33 59.97 75.93 -8.71
N ASP A 34 58.85 76.66 -8.55
CA ASP A 34 57.47 76.22 -8.75
C ASP A 34 56.91 75.11 -7.83
N VAL A 35 56.52 75.49 -6.61
CA VAL A 35 55.41 74.82 -5.91
C VAL A 35 54.24 75.79 -5.89
N GLU A 36 53.32 75.60 -6.83
CA GLU A 36 52.01 76.27 -6.78
C GLU A 36 51.36 75.98 -5.41
N PRO A 37 50.75 77.00 -4.76
CA PRO A 37 50.07 76.75 -3.50
C PRO A 37 48.93 75.77 -3.78
N VAL A 38 49.00 74.57 -3.21
CA VAL A 38 47.92 73.59 -3.27
C VAL A 38 46.66 74.27 -2.71
N THR A 39 45.80 74.73 -3.61
CA THR A 39 44.56 75.40 -3.28
C THR A 39 43.58 74.35 -2.75
N LEU A 40 42.67 74.74 -1.85
CA LEU A 40 41.61 73.86 -1.38
C LEU A 40 40.77 73.30 -2.56
N GLU A 41 40.74 74.02 -3.68
CA GLU A 41 40.07 73.61 -4.91
C GLU A 41 40.83 72.49 -5.64
N ALA A 42 42.17 72.51 -5.66
CA ALA A 42 42.98 71.42 -6.22
C ALA A 42 42.81 70.12 -5.41
N VAL A 43 42.86 70.19 -4.07
CA VAL A 43 42.62 69.02 -3.20
C VAL A 43 41.19 68.50 -3.35
N ARG A 44 40.21 69.39 -3.50
CA ARG A 44 38.82 69.01 -3.74
C ARG A 44 38.65 68.33 -5.09
N GLY A 45 39.30 68.84 -6.14
CA GLY A 45 39.32 68.25 -7.47
C GLY A 45 39.98 66.87 -7.48
N ASP A 46 41.10 66.71 -6.77
CA ASP A 46 41.78 65.41 -6.64
C ASP A 46 40.92 64.38 -5.88
N ILE A 47 40.22 64.81 -4.81
CA ILE A 47 39.28 63.95 -4.07
C ILE A 47 38.07 63.58 -4.94
N GLU A 48 37.53 64.51 -5.73
CA GLU A 48 36.42 64.25 -6.66
C GLU A 48 36.83 63.27 -7.77
N ALA A 49 38.01 63.46 -8.37
CA ALA A 49 38.55 62.57 -9.39
C ALA A 49 38.82 61.15 -8.82
N GLN A 50 39.32 61.06 -7.60
CA GLN A 50 39.54 59.78 -6.93
C GLN A 50 38.22 59.10 -6.55
N TYR A 51 37.22 59.86 -6.11
CA TYR A 51 35.88 59.36 -5.85
C TYR A 51 35.21 58.82 -7.13
N GLU A 52 35.31 59.52 -8.26
CA GLU A 52 34.78 59.05 -9.55
C GLU A 52 35.46 57.77 -10.01
N THR A 53 36.79 57.69 -9.86
CA THR A 53 37.57 56.49 -10.20
C THR A 53 37.18 55.30 -9.32
N ASP A 54 37.07 55.50 -8.02
CA ASP A 54 36.68 54.46 -7.07
C ASP A 54 35.23 54.02 -7.29
N ASN A 55 34.32 54.94 -7.59
CA ASN A 55 32.93 54.63 -7.90
C ASN A 55 32.79 53.88 -9.24
N GLY A 56 33.63 54.19 -10.24
CA GLY A 56 33.74 53.42 -11.47
C GLY A 56 34.25 51.99 -11.24
N ASN A 57 35.27 51.83 -10.40
CA ASN A 57 35.80 50.52 -10.01
C ASN A 57 34.75 49.69 -9.23
N VAL A 58 34.05 50.31 -8.27
CA VAL A 58 32.94 49.69 -7.55
C VAL A 58 31.81 49.31 -8.51
N GLY A 59 31.45 50.19 -9.45
CA GLY A 59 30.47 49.90 -10.50
C GLY A 59 30.84 48.69 -11.34
N GLY A 60 32.12 48.54 -11.71
CA GLY A 60 32.62 47.36 -12.42
C GLY A 60 32.51 46.07 -11.61
N VAL A 61 32.81 46.11 -10.29
CA VAL A 61 32.64 44.97 -9.40
C VAL A 61 31.16 44.64 -9.18
N VAL A 62 30.31 45.65 -8.98
CA VAL A 62 28.86 45.51 -8.80
C VAL A 62 28.19 44.96 -10.05
N GLY A 63 28.66 45.35 -11.24
CA GLY A 63 28.19 44.79 -12.52
C GLY A 63 28.43 43.28 -12.66
N GLY A 64 29.50 42.73 -12.07
CA GLY A 64 29.82 41.29 -12.11
C GLY A 64 29.25 40.45 -10.97
N LEU A 65 28.73 41.08 -9.91
CA LEU A 65 28.06 40.39 -8.80
C LEU A 65 26.72 39.72 -9.14
N PRO A 66 25.84 40.26 -10.02
CA PRO A 66 24.60 39.58 -10.44
C PRO A 66 24.87 38.31 -11.25
N ASP A 67 25.92 38.29 -12.07
CA ASP A 67 26.35 37.07 -12.80
C ASP A 67 26.81 35.96 -11.85
N ARG A 68 27.40 36.35 -10.71
CA ARG A 68 27.80 35.45 -9.62
C ARG A 68 26.70 35.23 -8.57
N ARG A 69 25.52 35.83 -8.76
CA ARG A 69 24.32 35.76 -7.90
C ARG A 69 24.63 35.99 -6.42
N VAL A 70 25.51 36.94 -6.12
CA VAL A 70 25.82 37.36 -4.74
C VAL A 70 24.78 38.40 -4.30
N PRO A 71 24.10 38.24 -3.14
CA PRO A 71 23.13 39.20 -2.67
C PRO A 71 23.81 40.54 -2.31
N LEU A 72 23.43 41.62 -3.00
CA LEU A 72 23.89 42.97 -2.73
C LEU A 72 23.02 43.59 -1.62
N ILE A 73 23.67 44.22 -0.63
CA ILE A 73 23.00 44.98 0.42
C ILE A 73 23.41 46.43 0.25
N GLU A 74 22.49 47.25 -0.23
CA GLU A 74 22.67 48.69 -0.32
C GLU A 74 22.37 49.33 1.04
N LEU A 75 23.31 50.13 1.53
CA LEU A 75 23.18 50.85 2.79
C LEU A 75 23.22 52.34 2.50
N ASN A 76 22.24 53.07 3.01
CA ASN A 76 22.23 54.52 2.87
C ASN A 76 23.25 55.14 3.85
N GLY A 77 24.29 55.77 3.29
CA GLY A 77 25.36 56.43 4.05
C GLY A 77 24.98 57.79 4.65
N ASP A 78 23.84 58.36 4.25
CA ASP A 78 23.35 59.64 4.77
C ASP A 78 22.77 59.53 6.19
N VAL A 79 22.65 58.30 6.70
CA VAL A 79 22.02 57.98 7.97
C VAL A 79 23.10 57.79 9.05
N GLY A 80 22.77 58.10 10.31
CA GLY A 80 23.71 57.94 11.43
C GLY A 80 24.27 56.51 11.54
N LEU A 81 25.55 56.40 11.90
CA LEU A 81 26.32 55.13 12.00
C LEU A 81 25.57 54.01 12.75
N GLU A 82 24.84 54.35 13.81
CA GLU A 82 24.06 53.40 14.61
C GLU A 82 22.88 52.80 13.82
N GLN A 83 22.21 53.62 13.01
CA GLN A 83 21.09 53.18 12.17
C GLN A 83 21.57 52.38 10.97
N VAL A 84 22.71 52.75 10.38
CA VAL A 84 23.38 51.96 9.33
C VAL A 84 23.76 50.58 9.87
N PHE A 85 24.34 50.51 11.07
CA PHE A 85 24.69 49.25 11.72
C PHE A 85 23.47 48.39 12.04
N MET A 86 22.39 49.00 12.56
CA MET A 86 21.14 48.29 12.83
C MET A 86 20.49 47.78 11.55
N HIS A 87 20.45 48.59 10.48
CA HIS A 87 19.87 48.20 9.20
C HIS A 87 20.71 47.11 8.49
N ALA A 88 22.04 47.20 8.56
CA ALA A 88 22.94 46.17 8.07
C ALA A 88 22.76 44.87 8.86
N SER A 89 22.68 44.94 10.19
CA SER A 89 22.48 43.79 11.06
C SER A 89 21.12 43.13 10.83
N ASP A 90 20.04 43.92 10.71
CA ASP A 90 18.69 43.41 10.42
C ASP A 90 18.59 42.81 9.01
N SER A 91 19.23 43.44 8.02
CA SER A 91 19.27 42.92 6.64
C SER A 91 20.03 41.60 6.56
N LEU A 92 21.22 41.52 7.17
CA LEU A 92 22.00 40.29 7.27
C LEU A 92 21.26 39.23 8.09
N ALA A 93 20.61 39.62 9.19
CA ALA A 93 19.82 38.75 10.03
C ALA A 93 18.64 38.13 9.28
N ARG A 94 17.87 38.94 8.53
CA ARG A 94 16.74 38.47 7.72
C ARG A 94 17.17 37.51 6.62
N ILE A 95 18.30 37.76 5.97
CA ILE A 95 18.79 36.94 4.85
C ILE A 95 19.43 35.63 5.36
N PHE A 96 20.29 35.70 6.37
CA PHE A 96 21.18 34.59 6.73
C PHE A 96 20.77 33.83 8.00
N LEU A 97 20.02 34.41 8.94
CA LEU A 97 19.57 33.67 10.14
C LEU A 97 18.60 32.53 9.84
N PRO A 98 17.60 32.68 8.93
CA PRO A 98 16.69 31.58 8.60
C PRO A 98 17.42 30.38 8.00
N ALA A 99 18.47 30.64 7.23
CA ALA A 99 19.27 29.64 6.52
C ALA A 99 20.65 29.37 7.17
N ARG A 100 20.79 29.62 8.48
CA ARG A 100 22.10 29.54 9.20
C ARG A 100 22.85 28.22 8.98
N ARG A 101 22.13 27.10 8.86
CA ARG A 101 22.73 25.78 8.61
C ARG A 101 23.27 25.63 7.19
N SER A 102 22.69 26.35 6.24
CA SER A 102 23.01 26.30 4.82
C SER A 102 24.19 27.20 4.43
N LEU A 103 24.60 28.13 5.30
CA LEU A 103 25.75 29.04 5.09
C LEU A 103 27.06 28.31 4.77
N PHE A 104 27.26 27.11 5.30
CA PHE A 104 28.47 26.32 5.10
C PHE A 104 28.42 25.42 3.85
N HIS A 105 27.33 25.48 3.10
CA HIS A 105 27.10 24.67 1.91
C HIS A 105 27.15 25.55 0.66
N ALA A 106 28.32 25.58 0.01
CA ALA A 106 28.48 26.30 -1.25
C ALA A 106 27.75 25.55 -2.39
N VAL A 107 26.77 26.22 -3.00
CA VAL A 107 26.08 25.76 -4.21
C VAL A 107 26.79 26.37 -5.42
N GLN A 108 27.25 25.52 -6.35
CA GLN A 108 27.85 25.98 -7.59
C GLN A 108 26.79 25.96 -8.70
N VAL A 109 26.51 27.11 -9.31
CA VAL A 109 25.63 27.19 -10.49
C VAL A 109 26.42 26.73 -11.72
N CYS A 110 25.79 25.92 -12.57
CA CYS A 110 26.40 25.41 -13.81
C CYS A 110 25.36 25.39 -14.94
N THR A 111 25.84 25.29 -16.17
CA THR A 111 24.93 25.16 -17.33
C THR A 111 24.33 23.75 -17.40
N TYR A 112 23.19 23.61 -18.09
CA TYR A 112 22.52 22.33 -18.27
C TYR A 112 23.42 21.26 -18.91
N ASP A 113 24.18 21.67 -19.93
CA ASP A 113 25.02 20.77 -20.73
C ASP A 113 26.25 20.31 -19.92
N GLU A 114 26.87 21.23 -19.17
CA GLU A 114 27.95 20.89 -18.22
C GLU A 114 27.44 19.93 -17.14
N ALA A 115 26.26 20.20 -16.55
CA ALA A 115 25.65 19.35 -15.55
C ALA A 115 25.39 17.91 -16.06
N LEU A 116 24.91 17.78 -17.29
CA LEU A 116 24.71 16.48 -17.96
C LEU A 116 26.03 15.78 -18.29
N SER A 117 27.05 16.52 -18.77
CA SER A 117 28.36 15.95 -19.05
C SER A 117 29.06 15.44 -17.77
N LEU A 118 28.94 16.17 -16.65
CA LEU A 118 29.45 15.75 -15.35
C LEU A 118 28.71 14.53 -14.79
N ALA A 119 27.39 14.44 -15.03
CA ALA A 119 26.59 13.28 -14.64
C ALA A 119 26.90 12.04 -15.48
N SER A 120 27.04 12.20 -16.80
CA SER A 120 27.32 11.10 -17.73
C SER A 120 28.76 10.58 -17.65
N SER A 121 29.72 11.44 -17.33
CA SER A 121 31.11 11.06 -17.06
C SER A 121 31.31 10.41 -15.68
N GLY A 122 30.31 10.45 -14.80
CA GLY A 122 30.36 9.90 -13.43
C GLY A 122 31.16 10.76 -12.43
N LEU A 123 31.67 11.92 -12.85
CA LEU A 123 32.38 12.87 -11.96
C LEU A 123 31.45 13.48 -10.91
N LYS A 124 30.15 13.59 -11.22
CA LYS A 124 29.10 13.98 -10.28
C LYS A 124 27.93 13.00 -10.41
N MET A 125 27.17 12.85 -9.34
CA MET A 125 25.98 11.98 -9.32
C MET A 125 24.73 12.83 -9.52
N LEU A 126 23.72 12.29 -10.19
CA LEU A 126 22.40 12.91 -10.16
C LEU A 126 21.88 12.95 -8.72
N SER A 127 21.18 14.04 -8.36
CA SER A 127 20.47 14.10 -7.09
C SER A 127 19.38 13.02 -7.03
N ALA A 128 18.86 12.74 -5.83
CA ALA A 128 17.70 11.87 -5.67
C ALA A 128 16.44 12.40 -6.39
N PHE A 129 16.46 13.67 -6.82
CA PHE A 129 15.41 14.30 -7.61
C PHE A 129 15.54 14.05 -9.12
N GLY A 130 16.65 13.46 -9.57
CA GLY A 130 16.90 13.25 -11.00
C GLY A 130 16.83 14.58 -11.76
N LEU A 131 15.92 14.65 -12.73
CA LEU A 131 15.64 15.85 -13.53
C LEU A 131 14.49 16.69 -12.98
N VAL A 132 13.90 16.36 -11.83
CA VAL A 132 12.76 17.10 -11.25
C VAL A 132 13.28 18.27 -10.41
N ASP A 133 12.64 19.43 -10.54
CA ASP A 133 12.95 20.60 -9.74
C ASP A 133 12.56 20.39 -8.27
N PRO A 134 13.53 20.42 -7.33
CA PRO A 134 13.27 20.18 -5.91
C PRO A 134 12.40 21.28 -5.29
N THR A 135 12.53 22.52 -5.74
CA THR A 135 11.81 23.68 -5.21
C THR A 135 10.37 23.75 -5.73
N ALA A 136 10.17 23.48 -7.02
CA ALA A 136 8.83 23.33 -7.60
C ALA A 136 8.07 22.19 -6.91
N LEU A 137 8.73 21.05 -6.70
CA LEU A 137 8.17 19.91 -5.96
C LEU A 137 7.85 20.26 -4.50
N ALA A 138 8.66 21.10 -3.86
CA ALA A 138 8.40 21.56 -2.49
C ALA A 138 7.17 22.48 -2.44
N ALA A 139 7.03 23.37 -3.42
CA ALA A 139 5.89 24.26 -3.56
C ALA A 139 4.61 23.44 -3.80
N GLU A 140 4.64 22.47 -4.73
CA GLU A 140 3.53 21.55 -5.01
C GLU A 140 3.07 20.82 -3.73
N ARG A 141 4.02 20.31 -2.92
CA ARG A 141 3.72 19.61 -1.66
C ARG A 141 3.12 20.52 -0.59
N LYS A 142 3.44 21.83 -0.63
CA LYS A 142 2.93 22.85 0.30
C LYS A 142 1.59 23.42 -0.15
N SER A 143 1.31 23.47 -1.46
CA SER A 143 0.03 23.88 -2.05
C SER A 143 -1.09 22.87 -1.76
N LYS A 144 -1.45 22.73 -0.48
CA LYS A 144 -2.55 21.89 0.00
C LYS A 144 -3.82 22.70 0.19
N GLN A 145 -4.42 23.18 -0.91
CA GLN A 145 -5.88 23.31 -1.07
C GLN A 145 -6.19 23.93 -2.43
N GLU A 146 -6.20 23.11 -3.48
CA GLU A 146 -6.96 23.49 -4.66
C GLU A 146 -8.44 23.52 -4.27
N SER A 147 -9.10 24.65 -4.53
CA SER A 147 -10.54 24.76 -4.35
C SER A 147 -11.23 23.84 -5.36
N LEU A 148 -11.90 22.79 -4.87
CA LEU A 148 -12.67 21.92 -5.74
C LEU A 148 -13.85 22.70 -6.32
N ARG A 149 -14.05 22.59 -7.63
CA ARG A 149 -15.09 23.30 -8.36
C ARG A 149 -16.13 22.31 -8.88
N MET A 150 -17.40 22.52 -8.55
CA MET A 150 -18.50 21.91 -9.29
C MET A 150 -18.95 22.87 -10.38
N LYS A 151 -18.82 22.46 -11.65
CA LYS A 151 -19.30 23.24 -12.79
C LYS A 151 -20.83 23.27 -12.78
N MET A 152 -21.39 24.46 -12.97
CA MET A 152 -22.82 24.67 -13.12
C MET A 152 -23.34 24.00 -14.42
N PRO A 153 -24.61 23.58 -14.48
CA PRO A 153 -25.24 23.10 -15.71
C PRO A 153 -25.22 24.20 -16.79
N GLY A 154 -24.72 23.90 -18.00
CA GLY A 154 -24.74 24.84 -19.13
C GLY A 154 -23.49 25.72 -19.36
N SER A 155 -22.46 25.66 -18.51
CA SER A 155 -21.21 26.41 -18.80
C SER A 155 -20.40 25.76 -19.93
N VAL A 156 -20.23 26.46 -21.05
CA VAL A 156 -19.27 26.05 -22.08
C VAL A 156 -17.86 26.31 -21.54
N ALA A 157 -16.94 25.37 -21.73
CA ALA A 157 -15.53 25.60 -21.44
C ALA A 157 -15.02 26.60 -22.50
N THR A 158 -14.87 27.86 -22.12
CA THR A 158 -13.92 28.75 -22.77
C THR A 158 -12.53 28.15 -22.59
N GLY A 159 -11.76 28.13 -23.68
CA GLY A 159 -10.39 27.61 -23.66
C GLY A 159 -9.55 28.40 -22.66
N GLU A 160 -8.65 27.67 -22.00
CA GLU A 160 -7.46 28.22 -21.33
C GLU A 160 -7.74 29.40 -20.38
N ASP A 161 -8.47 29.14 -19.30
CA ASP A 161 -8.58 30.13 -18.22
C ASP A 161 -7.35 30.07 -17.31
N GLU A 162 -6.71 31.23 -17.30
CA GLU A 162 -5.67 31.77 -16.44
C GLU A 162 -5.73 31.35 -14.96
N ILE A 163 -4.54 31.42 -14.36
CA ILE A 163 -4.24 31.27 -12.93
C ILE A 163 -5.15 32.22 -12.10
N PRO A 164 -5.67 31.82 -10.92
CA PRO A 164 -6.67 32.62 -10.22
C PRO A 164 -6.11 33.99 -9.78
N ASP A 165 -6.89 35.02 -10.10
CA ASP A 165 -6.79 36.40 -9.61
C ASP A 165 -6.33 36.49 -8.15
N VAL A 166 -5.19 37.18 -7.98
CA VAL A 166 -4.87 37.98 -6.80
C VAL A 166 -5.97 39.03 -6.64
N PRO A 167 -6.48 39.33 -5.43
CA PRO A 167 -7.48 40.38 -5.26
C PRO A 167 -7.01 41.69 -5.89
N PRO A 168 -7.89 42.45 -6.56
CA PRO A 168 -7.48 43.62 -7.31
C PRO A 168 -6.74 44.59 -6.38
N PRO A 169 -5.57 45.11 -6.79
CA PRO A 169 -4.91 46.17 -6.05
C PRO A 169 -5.86 47.37 -5.97
N ALA A 170 -5.84 48.05 -4.82
CA ALA A 170 -6.57 49.29 -4.60
C ALA A 170 -6.33 50.27 -5.77
N PRO A 171 -7.34 51.09 -6.14
CA PRO A 171 -7.23 51.99 -7.28
C PRO A 171 -5.97 52.85 -7.14
N LYS A 172 -5.08 52.77 -8.13
CA LYS A 172 -3.87 53.58 -8.23
C LYS A 172 -4.29 55.05 -8.32
N GLU A 173 -3.87 55.87 -7.37
CA GLU A 173 -3.99 57.32 -7.45
C GLU A 173 -3.23 57.81 -8.69
N LYS A 174 -3.94 58.45 -9.61
CA LYS A 174 -3.34 59.14 -10.77
C LYS A 174 -2.47 60.29 -10.26
N LYS A 175 -1.16 60.22 -10.50
CA LYS A 175 -0.25 61.34 -10.21
C LYS A 175 -0.29 62.32 -11.37
N PHE A 176 -0.69 63.55 -11.07
CA PHE A 176 -0.65 64.68 -11.99
C PHE A 176 0.60 65.50 -11.70
N ARG A 177 1.29 65.97 -12.75
CA ARG A 177 2.38 66.94 -12.61
C ARG A 177 1.86 68.32 -13.01
N THR A 178 2.01 69.30 -12.12
CA THR A 178 1.73 70.71 -12.43
C THR A 178 2.90 71.31 -13.21
N VAL A 179 2.63 71.86 -14.38
CA VAL A 179 3.61 72.56 -15.21
C VAL A 179 3.10 73.98 -15.46
N THR A 180 3.91 74.98 -15.14
CA THR A 180 3.65 76.38 -15.49
C THR A 180 3.98 76.61 -16.96
N LYS A 181 2.99 77.08 -17.74
CA LYS A 181 3.15 77.52 -19.12
C LYS A 181 2.75 78.99 -19.24
N THR A 182 3.53 79.77 -19.97
CA THR A 182 3.21 81.17 -20.30
C THR A 182 2.45 81.22 -21.62
N ASN A 183 1.32 81.92 -21.63
CA ASN A 183 0.56 82.15 -22.87
C ASN A 183 1.17 83.30 -23.69
N GLU A 184 0.69 83.48 -24.93
CA GLU A 184 1.21 84.47 -25.89
C GLU A 184 1.10 85.94 -25.42
N ASP A 185 0.31 86.23 -24.38
CA ASP A 185 0.20 87.54 -23.74
C ASP A 185 1.09 87.73 -22.49
N GLY A 186 1.94 86.75 -22.14
CA GLY A 186 2.95 86.87 -21.09
C GLY A 186 2.48 86.59 -19.64
N GLU A 187 1.29 86.03 -19.45
CA GLU A 187 0.83 85.55 -18.13
C GLU A 187 1.15 84.05 -17.93
N GLU A 188 1.66 83.72 -16.74
CA GLU A 188 1.96 82.35 -16.30
C GLU A 188 0.68 81.64 -15.83
N ILE A 189 0.37 80.49 -16.42
CA ILE A 189 -0.76 79.65 -16.04
C ILE A 189 -0.27 78.25 -15.69
N GLU A 190 -0.74 77.71 -14.56
CA GLU A 190 -0.47 76.35 -14.12
C GLU A 190 -1.43 75.36 -14.78
N VAL A 191 -0.89 74.38 -15.51
CA VAL A 191 -1.65 73.30 -16.15
C VAL A 191 -1.18 71.96 -15.59
N GLN A 192 -2.12 71.10 -15.20
CA GLN A 192 -1.84 69.75 -14.71
C GLN A 192 -1.88 68.76 -15.88
N GLU A 193 -0.77 68.09 -16.16
CA GLU A 193 -0.64 67.07 -17.21
C GLU A 193 -0.47 65.67 -16.56
N GLU A 194 -1.12 64.64 -17.12
CA GLU A 194 -0.95 63.22 -16.73
C GLU A 194 0.36 62.68 -17.33
N GLU A 195 1.16 61.94 -16.55
CA GLU A 195 2.36 61.26 -17.06
C GLU A 195 1.97 60.12 -18.03
N PRO A 196 2.69 59.92 -19.16
CA PRO A 196 2.39 58.85 -20.10
C PRO A 196 2.77 57.47 -19.52
N GLU A 197 1.88 56.49 -19.67
CA GLU A 197 2.13 55.08 -19.37
C GLU A 197 3.00 54.47 -20.49
N GLU A 198 4.10 53.81 -20.13
CA GLU A 198 4.90 53.00 -21.07
C GLU A 198 4.09 51.75 -21.46
N GLU A 199 3.68 51.65 -22.73
CA GLU A 199 3.10 50.44 -23.32
C GLU A 199 4.20 49.36 -23.50
N GLU A 200 4.02 48.21 -22.85
CA GLU A 200 4.77 46.99 -23.18
C GLU A 200 4.36 46.48 -24.57
N ALA A 201 5.35 46.30 -25.44
CA ALA A 201 5.17 45.78 -26.80
C ALA A 201 4.73 44.29 -26.80
N PRO A 202 4.00 43.82 -27.84
CA PRO A 202 3.56 42.42 -27.95
C PRO A 202 4.73 41.45 -28.18
N PRO A 203 4.58 40.16 -27.83
CA PRO A 203 5.66 39.18 -27.99
C PRO A 203 5.90 38.86 -29.47
N GLU A 204 7.09 39.20 -29.97
CA GLU A 204 7.55 38.82 -31.31
C GLU A 204 7.72 37.30 -31.43
N GLU A 205 7.07 36.73 -32.45
CA GLU A 205 7.37 35.40 -32.96
C GLU A 205 8.80 35.40 -33.52
N VAL A 206 9.61 34.46 -33.06
CA VAL A 206 11.02 34.32 -33.48
C VAL A 206 11.06 33.79 -34.91
N GLU A 207 11.01 34.68 -35.89
CA GLU A 207 11.60 34.43 -37.20
C GLU A 207 13.11 34.29 -37.03
N ALA A 208 13.71 33.33 -37.72
CA ALA A 208 15.15 33.17 -37.74
C ALA A 208 15.76 34.40 -38.40
N GLU A 209 16.38 35.29 -37.61
CA GLU A 209 17.14 36.40 -38.17
C GLU A 209 18.23 35.84 -39.09
N GLU A 210 18.12 36.13 -40.38
CA GLU A 210 19.19 35.91 -41.34
C GLU A 210 20.42 36.73 -40.91
N PRO A 211 21.64 36.19 -41.08
CA PRO A 211 22.85 36.93 -40.73
C PRO A 211 22.85 38.29 -41.45
N PRO A 212 23.27 39.37 -40.78
CA PRO A 212 23.24 40.72 -41.37
C PRO A 212 24.01 40.71 -42.70
N GLU A 213 23.36 41.15 -43.77
CA GLU A 213 24.00 41.34 -45.07
C GLU A 213 25.23 42.25 -44.88
N PRO A 214 26.39 41.93 -45.47
CA PRO A 214 27.59 42.72 -45.28
C PRO A 214 27.41 44.09 -45.93
N GLU A 215 27.24 45.13 -45.13
CA GLU A 215 27.35 46.50 -45.62
C GLU A 215 28.80 46.74 -46.10
N PRO A 216 28.98 47.36 -47.28
CA PRO A 216 30.30 47.56 -47.85
C PRO A 216 30.93 48.75 -47.13
N ASP A 217 31.76 48.46 -46.10
CA ASP A 217 32.93 49.26 -45.66
C ASP A 217 33.53 48.78 -44.31
N LEU A 218 32.99 47.72 -43.68
CA LEU A 218 33.51 47.16 -42.44
C LEU A 218 34.75 46.28 -42.65
N SER A 219 35.76 46.45 -41.80
CA SER A 219 37.00 45.67 -41.83
C SER A 219 36.76 44.19 -41.47
N PRO A 220 37.64 43.26 -41.89
CA PRO A 220 37.53 41.84 -41.54
C PRO A 220 37.50 41.56 -40.03
N GLU A 221 38.13 42.43 -39.23
CA GLU A 221 38.16 42.32 -37.77
C GLU A 221 36.81 42.72 -37.15
N GLU A 222 36.21 43.81 -37.63
CA GLU A 222 34.87 44.26 -37.18
C GLU A 222 33.77 43.27 -37.58
N LEU A 223 33.87 42.64 -38.76
CA LEU A 223 32.94 41.59 -39.18
C LEU A 223 33.06 40.31 -38.34
N GLU A 224 34.25 40.00 -37.85
CA GLU A 224 34.48 38.85 -36.97
C GLU A 224 33.99 39.14 -35.54
N GLU A 225 34.18 40.38 -35.07
CA GLU A 225 33.65 40.85 -33.79
C GLU A 225 32.11 40.84 -33.81
N MET A 226 31.47 41.37 -34.86
CA MET A 226 30.01 41.32 -35.00
C MET A 226 29.46 39.89 -35.11
N ARG A 227 30.16 38.98 -35.82
CA ARG A 227 29.76 37.56 -35.86
C ARG A 227 29.82 36.92 -34.47
N LYS A 228 30.91 37.17 -33.75
CA LYS A 228 31.09 36.65 -32.39
C LYS A 228 30.03 37.21 -31.42
N GLU A 229 29.71 38.50 -31.51
CA GLU A 229 28.63 39.09 -30.71
C GLU A 229 27.26 38.50 -31.05
N HIS A 230 26.97 38.24 -32.33
CA HIS A 230 25.73 37.58 -32.73
C HIS A 230 25.67 36.14 -32.22
N GLU A 231 26.76 35.37 -32.35
CA GLU A 231 26.88 34.02 -31.80
C GLU A 231 26.70 34.01 -30.27
N ASP A 232 27.31 34.96 -29.56
CA ASP A 232 27.18 35.13 -28.12
C ASP A 232 25.73 35.49 -27.72
N ARG A 233 25.05 36.35 -28.50
CA ARG A 233 23.62 36.69 -28.30
C ARG A 233 22.69 35.50 -28.52
N VAL A 234 22.87 34.76 -29.62
CA VAL A 234 22.10 33.55 -29.93
C VAL A 234 22.32 32.49 -28.85
N GLN A 235 23.56 32.31 -28.42
CA GLN A 235 23.93 31.37 -27.36
C GLN A 235 23.36 31.80 -26.00
N ALA A 236 23.37 33.09 -25.67
CA ALA A 236 22.75 33.63 -24.46
C ALA A 236 21.22 33.44 -24.47
N ALA A 237 20.56 33.70 -25.59
CA ALA A 237 19.12 33.48 -25.76
C ALA A 237 18.75 31.98 -25.64
N ALA A 238 19.55 31.10 -26.25
CA ALA A 238 19.40 29.65 -26.12
C ALA A 238 19.61 29.18 -24.67
N ASN A 239 20.63 29.70 -23.98
CA ASN A 239 20.91 29.39 -22.57
C ASN A 239 19.85 29.94 -21.61
N LYS A 240 19.14 31.01 -21.98
CA LYS A 240 17.99 31.55 -21.24
C LYS A 240 16.79 30.59 -21.29
N LYS A 241 16.60 29.88 -22.42
CA LYS A 241 15.54 28.86 -22.60
C LYS A 241 15.87 27.49 -21.99
N LYS A 242 17.15 27.17 -21.78
CA LYS A 242 17.57 25.89 -21.16
C LYS A 242 17.27 25.87 -19.66
N ARG A 243 16.98 24.67 -19.14
CA ARG A 243 16.80 24.41 -17.70
C ARG A 243 18.08 24.75 -16.94
N LYS A 244 17.96 25.28 -15.73
CA LYS A 244 19.12 25.66 -14.93
C LYS A 244 19.62 24.48 -14.10
N ALA A 245 20.89 24.46 -13.76
CA ALA A 245 21.47 23.39 -12.94
C ALA A 245 22.36 23.94 -11.82
N ALA A 246 22.39 23.23 -10.70
CA ALA A 246 23.26 23.54 -9.58
C ALA A 246 23.89 22.29 -8.99
N ILE A 247 25.11 22.43 -8.49
CA ILE A 247 25.90 21.37 -7.87
C ILE A 247 26.01 21.68 -6.38
N LEU A 248 25.65 20.70 -5.56
CA LEU A 248 25.83 20.75 -4.12
C LEU A 248 26.59 19.49 -3.69
N GLY A 249 27.86 19.68 -3.31
CA GLY A 249 28.78 18.58 -3.00
C GLY A 249 29.07 17.70 -4.23
N HIS A 250 28.61 16.44 -4.18
CA HIS A 250 28.76 15.46 -5.28
C HIS A 250 27.46 15.25 -6.08
N ARG A 251 26.43 16.09 -5.86
CA ARG A 251 25.11 15.92 -6.47
C ARG A 251 24.73 17.07 -7.39
N VAL A 252 24.08 16.73 -8.51
CA VAL A 252 23.56 17.67 -9.52
C VAL A 252 22.05 17.80 -9.37
N TYR A 253 21.55 19.04 -9.36
CA TYR A 253 20.14 19.42 -9.26
C TYR A 253 19.74 20.23 -10.50
N PHE A 254 18.51 20.05 -10.97
CA PHE A 254 17.96 20.77 -12.13
C PHE A 254 16.76 21.61 -11.71
N PHE A 255 16.55 22.74 -12.37
CA PHE A 255 15.51 23.72 -12.04
C PHE A 255 14.77 24.20 -13.29
N ASP A 256 13.47 24.44 -13.13
CA ASP A 256 12.58 24.88 -14.20
C ASP A 256 12.58 26.41 -14.39
N SER A 257 12.91 27.17 -13.35
CA SER A 257 12.96 28.63 -13.40
C SER A 257 14.17 29.20 -12.66
N ASP A 258 14.53 30.44 -12.99
CA ASP A 258 15.57 31.17 -12.27
C ASP A 258 15.17 31.49 -10.82
N ALA A 259 13.88 31.73 -10.57
CA ALA A 259 13.36 31.95 -9.22
C ALA A 259 13.54 30.71 -8.33
N ASN A 260 13.29 29.52 -8.88
CA ASN A 260 13.46 28.24 -8.22
C ASN A 260 14.93 27.98 -7.86
N LEU A 261 15.84 28.26 -8.80
CA LEU A 261 17.28 28.18 -8.55
C LEU A 261 17.72 29.14 -7.43
N LEU A 262 17.27 30.40 -7.45
CA LEU A 262 17.60 31.38 -6.41
C LEU A 262 17.10 30.94 -5.03
N GLN A 263 15.88 30.40 -4.96
CA GLN A 263 15.34 29.86 -3.72
C GLN A 263 16.16 28.69 -3.18
N PHE A 264 16.68 27.84 -4.07
CA PHE A 264 17.55 26.73 -3.70
C PHE A 264 18.94 27.20 -3.23
N ILE A 265 19.53 28.23 -3.85
CA ILE A 265 20.83 28.78 -3.44
C ILE A 265 20.75 29.40 -2.05
N GLN A 266 19.63 30.08 -1.73
CA GLN A 266 19.44 30.71 -0.43
C GLN A 266 19.36 29.71 0.73
N ASP A 267 18.69 28.57 0.53
CA ASP A 267 18.54 27.54 1.56
C ASP A 267 18.52 26.12 0.97
N PRO A 268 19.67 25.59 0.51
CA PRO A 268 19.74 24.26 -0.11
C PRO A 268 19.31 23.13 0.83
N LEU A 269 19.63 23.22 2.13
CA LEU A 269 19.35 22.14 3.08
C LEU A 269 17.85 21.93 3.30
N ARG A 270 17.03 22.97 3.16
CA ARG A 270 15.57 22.86 3.23
C ARG A 270 15.01 21.88 2.19
N PHE A 271 15.65 21.78 1.04
CA PHE A 271 15.26 20.87 -0.03
C PHE A 271 16.05 19.56 -0.03
N TRP A 272 17.12 19.48 0.76
CA TRP A 272 17.93 18.26 0.88
C TRP A 272 17.18 17.13 1.60
N ASP A 273 16.52 17.44 2.72
CA ASP A 273 15.75 16.48 3.51
C ASP A 273 14.39 16.12 2.88
N GLN A 274 14.05 16.76 1.77
CA GLN A 274 12.81 16.50 1.06
C GLN A 274 12.84 15.11 0.43
N ALA A 275 11.77 14.33 0.62
CA ALA A 275 11.65 13.02 -0.01
C ALA A 275 11.78 13.14 -1.55
N PRO A 276 12.42 12.17 -2.23
CA PRO A 276 12.57 12.20 -3.69
C PRO A 276 11.21 12.29 -4.40
N PRO A 277 11.18 12.74 -5.68
CA PRO A 277 9.99 12.70 -6.50
C PRO A 277 9.56 11.24 -6.66
N TYR A 278 8.26 11.06 -6.76
CA TYR A 278 7.74 9.75 -7.05
C TYR A 278 7.99 9.38 -8.52
N PRO A 279 8.21 8.09 -8.83
CA PRO A 279 8.36 7.64 -10.20
C PRO A 279 7.12 8.01 -11.02
N ILE A 280 7.36 8.37 -12.28
CA ILE A 280 6.29 8.63 -13.24
C ILE A 280 5.66 7.28 -13.57
N ILE A 281 4.37 7.15 -13.27
CA ILE A 281 3.56 5.99 -13.62
C ILE A 281 2.44 6.45 -14.57
N SER A 282 1.85 5.51 -15.29
CA SER A 282 0.61 5.78 -16.03
C SER A 282 -0.42 6.38 -15.09
N ALA A 283 -1.04 7.47 -15.51
CA ALA A 283 -2.06 8.13 -14.72
C ALA A 283 -3.26 7.20 -14.46
N PRO A 284 -3.96 7.34 -13.32
CA PRO A 284 -4.96 6.38 -12.89
C PRO A 284 -6.21 6.39 -13.80
N ILE A 285 -6.73 5.19 -14.06
CA ILE A 285 -8.02 5.01 -14.74
C ILE A 285 -9.07 4.72 -13.68
N VAL A 286 -10.11 5.55 -13.62
CA VAL A 286 -11.16 5.49 -12.61
C VAL A 286 -12.49 5.23 -13.28
N SER A 287 -13.26 4.27 -12.78
CA SER A 287 -14.64 4.03 -13.20
C SER A 287 -15.61 4.60 -12.17
N VAL A 288 -16.64 5.30 -12.63
CA VAL A 288 -17.71 5.86 -11.80
C VAL A 288 -19.02 5.28 -12.31
N MET A 289 -19.67 4.50 -11.44
CA MET A 289 -20.95 3.85 -11.69
C MET A 289 -22.03 4.65 -10.95
N GLU A 290 -22.82 5.41 -11.71
CA GLU A 290 -23.83 6.32 -11.18
C GLU A 290 -25.15 6.16 -11.95
N ALA A 291 -26.28 6.29 -11.24
CA ALA A 291 -27.57 6.37 -11.90
C ALA A 291 -27.64 7.63 -12.78
N VAL A 292 -28.35 7.56 -13.90
CA VAL A 292 -28.55 8.71 -14.77
C VAL A 292 -29.26 9.81 -13.96
N PRO A 293 -28.66 11.00 -13.78
CA PRO A 293 -29.28 12.06 -13.01
C PRO A 293 -30.61 12.47 -13.67
N ALA A 294 -31.65 12.64 -12.84
CA ALA A 294 -32.96 13.06 -13.31
C ALA A 294 -32.87 14.43 -13.99
N VAL A 295 -33.37 14.53 -15.22
CA VAL A 295 -33.39 15.78 -15.98
C VAL A 295 -34.38 16.74 -15.33
N HIS A 296 -33.88 17.88 -14.85
CA HIS A 296 -34.71 18.98 -14.32
C HIS A 296 -34.70 20.13 -15.33
N GLY A 297 -35.76 20.24 -16.15
CA GLY A 297 -35.88 21.24 -17.23
C GLY A 297 -35.08 20.88 -18.50
N ASP A 298 -34.76 21.87 -19.33
CA ASP A 298 -34.05 21.66 -20.61
C ASP A 298 -32.53 21.48 -20.48
N VAL A 299 -31.97 21.65 -19.28
CA VAL A 299 -30.51 21.61 -19.05
C VAL A 299 -30.10 20.25 -18.51
N LYS A 300 -29.29 19.52 -19.28
CA LYS A 300 -28.75 18.22 -18.87
C LYS A 300 -27.79 18.42 -17.67
N PRO A 301 -28.08 17.81 -16.50
CA PRO A 301 -27.18 17.90 -15.35
C PRO A 301 -25.83 17.23 -15.66
N ARG A 302 -24.74 17.85 -15.21
CA ARG A 302 -23.40 17.25 -15.29
C ARG A 302 -23.29 16.08 -14.32
N SER A 303 -22.58 15.07 -14.77
CA SER A 303 -22.39 13.82 -14.03
C SER A 303 -21.28 13.94 -12.97
N MET A 304 -21.30 13.19 -11.87
CA MET A 304 -20.23 13.26 -10.85
C MET A 304 -18.87 12.85 -11.44
N ALA A 305 -18.88 11.93 -12.39
CA ALA A 305 -17.71 11.54 -13.16
C ALA A 305 -17.07 12.72 -13.91
N GLU A 306 -17.88 13.67 -14.41
CA GLU A 306 -17.39 14.85 -15.12
C GLU A 306 -16.78 15.87 -14.15
N HIS A 307 -17.40 16.08 -12.99
CA HIS A 307 -16.81 16.91 -11.94
C HIS A 307 -15.51 16.30 -11.42
N LEU A 308 -15.45 14.98 -11.25
CA LEU A 308 -14.22 14.29 -10.86
C LEU A 308 -13.11 14.48 -11.89
N ALA A 309 -13.39 14.27 -13.18
CA ALA A 309 -12.44 14.47 -14.26
C ALA A 309 -11.85 15.88 -14.26
N ASN A 310 -12.71 16.90 -14.12
CA ASN A 310 -12.29 18.29 -14.09
C ASN A 310 -11.38 18.64 -12.90
N ASN A 311 -11.62 18.05 -11.72
CA ASN A 311 -10.83 18.33 -10.50
C ASN A 311 -9.59 17.44 -10.35
N SER A 312 -9.50 16.36 -11.13
CA SER A 312 -8.32 15.48 -11.20
C SER A 312 -7.42 15.80 -12.40
N GLY A 313 -7.87 16.64 -13.34
CA GLY A 313 -7.17 16.88 -14.60
C GLY A 313 -7.25 15.71 -15.58
N SER A 314 -8.10 14.71 -15.32
CA SER A 314 -8.21 13.49 -16.12
C SER A 314 -9.20 13.64 -17.29
N VAL A 315 -9.02 12.81 -18.31
CA VAL A 315 -9.89 12.79 -19.49
C VAL A 315 -11.25 12.17 -19.13
N PHE A 316 -12.33 12.90 -19.35
CA PHE A 316 -13.68 12.38 -19.15
C PHE A 316 -14.15 11.55 -20.35
N ILE A 317 -14.47 10.27 -20.12
CA ILE A 317 -14.92 9.32 -21.14
C ILE A 317 -16.33 8.83 -20.82
N ASN A 318 -17.24 9.03 -21.76
CA ASN A 318 -18.57 8.43 -21.76
C ASN A 318 -18.89 7.95 -23.19
N VAL A 319 -19.93 7.13 -23.35
CA VAL A 319 -20.27 6.58 -24.68
C VAL A 319 -20.52 7.66 -25.73
N PRO A 320 -21.29 8.74 -25.46
CA PRO A 320 -21.48 9.82 -26.45
C PRO A 320 -20.16 10.48 -26.91
N LYS A 321 -19.27 10.84 -25.98
CA LYS A 321 -17.96 11.43 -26.31
C LYS A 321 -17.02 10.45 -26.98
N LEU A 322 -17.13 9.16 -26.66
CA LEU A 322 -16.37 8.09 -27.33
C LEU A 322 -16.79 7.97 -28.80
N LEU A 323 -18.09 7.97 -29.07
CA LEU A 323 -18.62 7.97 -30.44
C LEU A 323 -18.27 9.26 -31.19
N GLN A 324 -18.36 10.42 -30.53
CA GLN A 324 -17.94 11.71 -31.11
C GLN A 324 -16.45 11.69 -31.45
N TRP A 325 -15.60 11.18 -30.55
CA TRP A 325 -14.17 11.03 -30.79
C TRP A 325 -13.90 10.08 -31.97
N ALA A 326 -14.66 8.99 -32.10
CA ALA A 326 -14.55 8.08 -33.23
C ALA A 326 -14.86 8.78 -34.56
N LEU A 327 -15.89 9.64 -34.58
CA LEU A 327 -16.27 10.44 -35.76
C LEU A 327 -15.28 11.56 -36.10
N LEU A 328 -14.53 12.07 -35.13
CA LEU A 328 -13.46 13.04 -35.38
C LEU A 328 -12.20 12.37 -35.94
N ASN A 329 -12.04 11.06 -35.70
CA ASN A 329 -10.85 10.28 -36.04
C ASN A 329 -11.18 9.14 -37.04
N VAL A 330 -11.99 9.44 -38.05
CA VAL A 330 -12.44 8.44 -39.04
C VAL A 330 -11.25 7.78 -39.76
N SER A 331 -10.20 8.56 -40.06
CA SER A 331 -9.02 8.09 -40.79
C SER A 331 -8.21 7.04 -40.03
N SER A 332 -8.19 7.07 -38.69
CA SER A 332 -7.41 6.12 -37.87
C SER A 332 -8.24 4.93 -37.37
N LEU A 333 -9.56 5.09 -37.23
CA LEU A 333 -10.44 4.07 -36.65
C LEU A 333 -11.28 3.30 -37.69
N GLY A 334 -11.38 3.81 -38.93
CA GLY A 334 -11.97 3.11 -40.07
C GLY A 334 -13.36 2.51 -39.79
N GLU A 335 -13.43 1.18 -39.74
CA GLU A 335 -14.68 0.42 -39.57
C GLU A 335 -15.43 0.75 -38.26
N LEU A 336 -14.69 1.02 -37.18
CA LEU A 336 -15.28 1.39 -35.89
C LEU A 336 -15.95 2.77 -35.93
N ALA A 337 -15.37 3.72 -36.68
CA ALA A 337 -15.95 5.03 -36.88
C ALA A 337 -17.22 4.96 -37.75
N GLU A 338 -17.23 4.09 -38.77
CA GLU A 338 -18.42 3.85 -39.58
C GLU A 338 -19.55 3.16 -38.80
N GLU A 339 -19.22 2.26 -37.87
CA GLU A 339 -20.21 1.65 -36.99
C GLU A 339 -20.77 2.65 -35.97
N ALA A 340 -19.93 3.55 -35.45
CA ALA A 340 -20.38 4.68 -34.64
C ALA A 340 -21.32 5.60 -35.42
N ARG A 341 -20.96 5.92 -36.68
CA ARG A 341 -21.78 6.74 -37.59
C ARG A 341 -23.13 6.08 -37.88
N ARG A 342 -23.14 4.79 -38.19
CA ARG A 342 -24.37 4.01 -38.41
C ARG A 342 -25.28 4.06 -37.19
N SER A 343 -24.74 3.80 -36.01
CA SER A 343 -25.49 3.81 -34.75
C SER A 343 -26.14 5.17 -34.46
N LEU A 344 -25.43 6.27 -34.74
CA LEU A 344 -25.94 7.63 -34.57
C LEU A 344 -27.04 7.98 -35.58
N VAL A 345 -26.90 7.56 -36.85
CA VAL A 345 -27.89 7.84 -37.91
C VAL A 345 -29.16 7.01 -37.73
N THR A 346 -29.04 5.75 -37.31
CA THR A 346 -30.20 4.86 -37.09
C THR A 346 -30.89 5.09 -35.74
N GLY A 347 -30.25 5.84 -34.82
CA GLY A 347 -30.72 6.03 -33.45
C GLY A 347 -30.66 4.75 -32.60
N GLN A 348 -29.96 3.71 -33.07
CA GLN A 348 -29.78 2.46 -32.33
C GLN A 348 -28.58 2.55 -31.38
N ALA A 349 -28.64 1.81 -30.27
CA ALA A 349 -27.50 1.68 -29.37
C ALA A 349 -26.33 1.04 -30.11
N ALA A 350 -25.13 1.63 -29.98
CA ALA A 350 -23.92 1.06 -30.55
C ALA A 350 -23.68 -0.37 -30.03
N SER A 351 -23.17 -1.24 -30.91
CA SER A 351 -22.75 -2.60 -30.59
C SER A 351 -21.84 -2.63 -29.36
N GLU A 352 -22.08 -3.59 -28.47
CA GLU A 352 -21.27 -3.78 -27.26
C GLU A 352 -19.78 -4.03 -27.59
N ALA A 353 -19.53 -4.76 -28.68
CA ALA A 353 -18.18 -5.03 -29.16
C ALA A 353 -17.50 -3.75 -29.69
N ALA A 354 -18.24 -2.93 -30.45
CA ALA A 354 -17.73 -1.67 -30.98
C ALA A 354 -17.39 -0.67 -29.85
N VAL A 355 -18.23 -0.58 -28.82
CA VAL A 355 -17.94 0.28 -27.64
C VAL A 355 -16.71 -0.22 -26.87
N CYS A 356 -16.54 -1.55 -26.76
CA CYS A 356 -15.37 -2.14 -26.11
C CYS A 356 -14.07 -1.80 -26.88
N GLU A 357 -14.05 -1.99 -28.19
CA GLU A 357 -12.90 -1.67 -29.05
C GLU A 357 -12.59 -0.17 -29.07
N LEU A 358 -13.60 0.68 -29.21
CA LEU A 358 -13.41 2.14 -29.15
C LEU A 358 -12.82 2.57 -27.80
N LEU A 359 -13.27 1.94 -26.71
CA LEU A 359 -12.73 2.22 -25.38
C LEU A 359 -11.27 1.77 -25.27
N ARG A 360 -10.90 0.61 -25.82
CA ARG A 360 -9.50 0.15 -25.90
C ARG A 360 -8.63 1.18 -26.60
N CYS A 361 -8.99 1.59 -27.82
CA CYS A 361 -8.23 2.56 -28.59
C CYS A 361 -8.09 3.89 -27.82
N ARG A 362 -9.18 4.39 -27.24
CA ARG A 362 -9.16 5.67 -26.52
C ARG A 362 -8.22 5.64 -25.30
N LEU A 363 -8.16 4.52 -24.59
CA LEU A 363 -7.32 4.35 -23.41
C LEU A 363 -5.82 4.26 -23.76
N THR A 364 -5.47 3.90 -24.99
CA THR A 364 -4.07 3.86 -25.46
C THR A 364 -3.54 5.22 -25.93
N CYS A 365 -4.39 6.24 -26.09
CA CYS A 365 -3.98 7.56 -26.54
C CYS A 365 -3.05 8.27 -25.54
N ALA A 366 -2.09 9.07 -26.05
CA ALA A 366 -1.06 9.72 -25.24
C ALA A 366 -1.62 10.70 -24.19
N ASP A 367 -2.71 11.39 -24.51
CA ASP A 367 -3.39 12.32 -23.59
C ASP A 367 -3.98 11.57 -22.38
N VAL A 368 -4.59 10.41 -22.60
CA VAL A 368 -5.13 9.54 -21.54
C VAL A 368 -4.01 8.89 -20.73
N GLN A 369 -2.93 8.45 -21.37
CA GLN A 369 -1.77 7.88 -20.66
C GLN A 369 -1.11 8.90 -19.74
N LYS A 370 -1.04 10.18 -20.17
CA LYS A 370 -0.46 11.28 -19.39
C LYS A 370 -1.36 11.77 -18.26
N ASN A 371 -2.65 11.97 -18.53
CA ASN A 371 -3.58 12.66 -17.61
C ASN A 371 -4.54 11.71 -16.87
N GLY A 372 -4.65 10.47 -17.31
CA GLY A 372 -5.57 9.47 -16.78
C GLY A 372 -6.96 9.61 -17.40
N ALA A 373 -7.87 8.72 -17.01
CA ALA A 373 -9.24 8.73 -17.51
C ALA A 373 -10.26 8.49 -16.40
N VAL A 374 -11.39 9.20 -16.49
CA VAL A 374 -12.58 8.93 -15.69
C VAL A 374 -13.67 8.40 -16.62
N LEU A 375 -14.01 7.14 -16.41
CA LEU A 375 -15.03 6.40 -17.15
C LEU A 375 -16.39 6.59 -16.46
N ASN A 376 -17.37 7.12 -17.19
CA ASN A 376 -18.75 7.19 -16.71
C ASN A 376 -19.54 5.98 -17.20
N ASN A 377 -20.01 5.15 -16.26
CA ASN A 377 -20.84 3.96 -16.53
C ASN A 377 -20.25 3.03 -17.59
N LEU A 378 -18.92 2.86 -17.53
CA LEU A 378 -18.12 2.00 -18.39
C LEU A 378 -17.07 1.28 -17.53
N PRO A 379 -16.79 -0.02 -17.77
CA PRO A 379 -17.46 -0.93 -18.73
C PRO A 379 -18.94 -1.20 -18.37
N ARG A 380 -19.76 -1.66 -19.33
CA ARG A 380 -21.21 -1.86 -19.15
C ARG A 380 -21.62 -3.29 -18.76
N THR A 381 -20.78 -4.28 -19.05
CA THR A 381 -21.07 -5.69 -18.80
C THR A 381 -19.86 -6.40 -18.19
N ALA A 382 -20.10 -7.51 -17.50
CA ALA A 382 -19.01 -8.35 -16.95
C ALA A 382 -18.11 -8.93 -18.06
N SER A 383 -18.65 -9.18 -19.26
CA SER A 383 -17.88 -9.65 -20.42
C SER A 383 -16.85 -8.61 -20.88
N GLN A 384 -17.28 -7.34 -21.01
CA GLN A 384 -16.37 -6.24 -21.33
C GLN A 384 -15.29 -6.06 -20.27
N VAL A 385 -15.63 -6.17 -18.98
CA VAL A 385 -14.65 -6.11 -17.87
C VAL A 385 -13.57 -7.18 -18.05
N ASN A 386 -13.96 -8.43 -18.26
CA ASN A 386 -13.02 -9.53 -18.45
C ASN A 386 -12.13 -9.29 -19.67
N SER A 387 -12.73 -8.96 -20.82
CA SER A 387 -11.99 -8.77 -22.07
C SER A 387 -10.99 -7.61 -21.98
N LEU A 388 -11.37 -6.47 -21.40
CA LEU A 388 -10.46 -5.34 -21.22
C LEU A 388 -9.32 -5.65 -20.23
N MET A 389 -9.61 -6.40 -19.16
CA MET A 389 -8.60 -6.76 -18.17
C MET A 389 -7.61 -7.81 -18.67
N ASP A 390 -8.07 -8.72 -19.53
CA ASP A 390 -7.21 -9.70 -20.19
C ASP A 390 -6.22 -9.00 -21.15
N ASP A 391 -6.63 -7.89 -21.77
CA ASP A 391 -5.76 -7.00 -22.57
C ASP A 391 -4.85 -6.07 -21.73
N GLY A 392 -4.89 -6.20 -20.40
CA GLY A 392 -4.03 -5.45 -19.50
C GLY A 392 -4.58 -4.11 -19.02
N LEU A 393 -5.88 -3.81 -19.22
CA LEU A 393 -6.50 -2.63 -18.64
C LEU A 393 -6.50 -2.69 -17.10
N ARG A 394 -6.05 -1.61 -16.47
CA ARG A 394 -5.92 -1.48 -15.02
C ARG A 394 -6.83 -0.38 -14.49
N ILE A 395 -7.99 -0.76 -13.99
CA ILE A 395 -8.88 0.17 -13.27
C ILE A 395 -8.31 0.39 -11.87
N SER A 396 -7.78 1.58 -11.63
CA SER A 396 -7.19 2.00 -10.34
C SER A 396 -8.23 2.28 -9.28
N LYS A 397 -9.48 2.59 -9.65
CA LYS A 397 -10.57 2.78 -8.67
C LYS A 397 -11.94 2.67 -9.31
N CYS A 398 -12.90 2.13 -8.57
CA CYS A 398 -14.31 2.11 -8.98
C CYS A 398 -15.17 2.76 -7.90
N PHE A 399 -16.00 3.75 -8.26
CA PHE A 399 -16.95 4.38 -7.34
C PHE A 399 -18.37 3.94 -7.64
N THR A 400 -19.14 3.66 -6.59
CA THR A 400 -20.56 3.30 -6.69
C THR A 400 -21.37 4.14 -5.71
N PHE A 401 -22.59 4.52 -6.12
CA PHE A 401 -23.56 5.27 -5.31
C PHE A 401 -24.84 4.44 -5.14
N GLY A 402 -25.19 4.07 -3.90
CA GLY A 402 -26.42 3.33 -3.57
C GLY A 402 -26.47 1.87 -4.07
N GLU A 403 -27.52 1.13 -3.68
CA GLU A 403 -27.70 -0.32 -3.95
C GLU A 403 -28.59 -0.63 -5.19
N ASP A 404 -29.13 0.38 -5.88
CA ASP A 404 -30.38 0.23 -6.63
C ASP A 404 -30.27 -0.20 -8.11
N SER A 405 -29.26 -0.98 -8.51
CA SER A 405 -29.27 -1.60 -9.86
C SER A 405 -28.59 -2.96 -9.91
N LYS A 406 -29.38 -4.00 -10.14
CA LYS A 406 -28.92 -5.38 -10.40
C LYS A 406 -27.95 -5.49 -11.58
N ILE A 407 -28.01 -4.55 -12.53
CA ILE A 407 -27.12 -4.51 -13.70
C ILE A 407 -25.76 -3.96 -13.30
N LEU A 408 -25.75 -2.88 -12.50
CA LEU A 408 -24.50 -2.31 -11.98
C LEU A 408 -23.83 -3.27 -10.99
N SER A 409 -24.59 -3.99 -10.17
CA SER A 409 -24.02 -4.95 -9.21
C SER A 409 -23.19 -6.03 -9.89
N SER A 410 -23.66 -6.64 -11.00
CA SER A 410 -22.90 -7.66 -11.73
C SER A 410 -21.57 -7.14 -12.30
N VAL A 411 -21.54 -5.90 -12.80
CA VAL A 411 -20.31 -5.27 -13.32
C VAL A 411 -19.36 -4.91 -12.19
N VAL A 412 -19.90 -4.36 -11.10
CA VAL A 412 -19.16 -4.02 -9.90
C VAL A 412 -18.55 -5.29 -9.30
N ASP A 413 -19.29 -6.40 -9.23
CA ASP A 413 -18.78 -7.69 -8.78
C ASP A 413 -17.67 -8.23 -9.69
N ALA A 414 -17.80 -8.07 -11.02
CA ALA A 414 -16.75 -8.45 -11.97
C ALA A 414 -15.47 -7.61 -11.78
N ILE A 415 -15.61 -6.29 -11.57
CA ILE A 415 -14.49 -5.41 -11.26
C ILE A 415 -13.89 -5.77 -9.89
N TYR A 416 -14.73 -6.04 -8.89
CA TYR A 416 -14.29 -6.45 -7.55
C TYR A 416 -13.48 -7.73 -7.61
N ALA A 417 -13.95 -8.74 -8.35
CA ALA A 417 -13.28 -10.03 -8.48
C ALA A 417 -11.85 -9.89 -9.03
N ARG A 418 -11.63 -8.94 -9.95
CA ARG A 418 -10.36 -8.78 -10.67
C ARG A 418 -9.43 -7.71 -10.10
N THR A 419 -9.93 -6.57 -9.64
CA THR A 419 -9.09 -5.45 -9.17
C THR A 419 -9.26 -5.11 -7.70
N ARG A 420 -10.40 -5.45 -7.07
CA ARG A 420 -10.72 -5.17 -5.65
C ARG A 420 -10.60 -3.70 -5.23
N VAL A 421 -10.68 -2.74 -6.17
CA VAL A 421 -10.48 -1.30 -5.88
C VAL A 421 -11.79 -0.50 -5.80
N ILE A 422 -12.87 -1.13 -5.33
CA ILE A 422 -14.15 -0.44 -5.17
C ILE A 422 -14.11 0.44 -3.92
N ALA A 423 -14.52 1.69 -4.07
CA ALA A 423 -14.83 2.60 -2.99
C ALA A 423 -16.30 2.95 -3.06
N THR A 424 -17.08 2.41 -2.12
CA THR A 424 -18.47 2.81 -1.90
C THR A 424 -18.48 4.17 -1.22
N ILE A 425 -19.25 5.11 -1.78
CA ILE A 425 -19.43 6.44 -1.19
C ILE A 425 -20.68 6.37 -0.31
N THR A 426 -20.51 6.67 0.98
CA THR A 426 -21.58 6.63 1.99
C THR A 426 -22.46 7.88 1.97
N GLU A 427 -21.95 8.97 1.37
CA GLU A 427 -22.62 10.26 1.30
C GLU A 427 -23.59 10.33 0.10
N GLU A 428 -24.52 11.28 0.15
CA GLU A 428 -25.50 11.46 -0.92
C GLU A 428 -24.81 11.78 -2.27
N PRO A 429 -25.34 11.22 -3.38
CA PRO A 429 -24.80 11.48 -4.70
C PRO A 429 -24.95 12.98 -5.06
N PHE A 430 -24.03 13.51 -5.89
CA PHE A 430 -24.04 14.91 -6.36
C PHE A 430 -23.76 16.00 -5.31
N THR A 431 -23.08 15.67 -4.21
CA THR A 431 -22.65 16.66 -3.20
C THR A 431 -21.15 17.01 -3.29
N MET A 432 -20.78 18.20 -2.83
CA MET A 432 -19.37 18.63 -2.72
C MET A 432 -18.56 17.73 -1.78
N ALA A 433 -19.20 17.13 -0.78
CA ALA A 433 -18.56 16.22 0.16
C ALA A 433 -18.20 14.89 -0.53
N SER A 434 -19.11 14.31 -1.31
CA SER A 434 -18.87 13.15 -2.16
C SER A 434 -17.72 13.41 -3.14
N LEU A 435 -17.71 14.57 -3.81
CA LEU A 435 -16.63 14.97 -4.71
C LEU A 435 -15.28 15.07 -3.99
N ARG A 436 -15.25 15.68 -2.79
CA ARG A 436 -14.04 15.77 -1.95
C ARG A 436 -13.52 14.38 -1.60
N GLN A 437 -14.39 13.47 -1.21
CA GLN A 437 -14.02 12.11 -0.87
C GLN A 437 -13.45 11.38 -2.09
N MET A 438 -14.11 11.47 -3.25
CA MET A 438 -13.66 10.87 -4.50
C MET A 438 -12.26 11.37 -4.88
N VAL A 439 -12.08 12.69 -5.03
CA VAL A 439 -10.81 13.30 -5.46
C VAL A 439 -9.69 12.96 -4.49
N ARG A 440 -9.91 13.09 -3.18
CA ARG A 440 -8.92 12.71 -2.16
C ARG A 440 -8.52 11.25 -2.30
N SER A 441 -9.49 10.39 -2.51
CA SER A 441 -9.26 8.96 -2.55
C SER A 441 -8.59 8.48 -3.85
N VAL A 442 -8.76 9.20 -4.97
CA VAL A 442 -8.00 9.00 -6.22
C VAL A 442 -6.56 9.47 -6.03
N ARG A 443 -6.34 10.70 -5.54
CA ARG A 443 -5.00 11.25 -5.27
C ARG A 443 -4.19 10.38 -4.30
N LEU A 444 -4.83 9.88 -3.24
CA LEU A 444 -4.21 8.95 -2.30
C LEU A 444 -3.88 7.60 -2.94
N CYS A 445 -4.69 7.11 -3.88
CA CYS A 445 -4.41 5.87 -4.61
C CYS A 445 -3.17 6.04 -5.50
N ASP A 446 -3.15 7.12 -6.31
CA ASP A 446 -2.01 7.45 -7.19
C ASP A 446 -0.71 7.59 -6.39
N LEU A 447 -0.73 8.35 -5.30
CA LEU A 447 0.42 8.52 -4.42
C LEU A 447 0.90 7.18 -3.82
N LYS A 448 -0.02 6.28 -3.43
CA LYS A 448 0.33 4.96 -2.91
C LYS A 448 0.91 4.06 -4.00
N GLN A 449 0.34 4.04 -5.20
CA GLN A 449 0.86 3.29 -6.35
C GLN A 449 2.28 3.73 -6.69
N ARG A 450 2.50 5.04 -6.77
CA ARG A 450 3.81 5.66 -6.96
C ARG A 450 4.83 5.25 -5.90
N LYS A 451 4.44 5.28 -4.61
CA LYS A 451 5.28 4.78 -3.50
C LYS A 451 5.64 3.31 -3.65
N LEU A 452 4.69 2.47 -4.08
CA LEU A 452 4.94 1.05 -4.29
C LEU A 452 5.93 0.82 -5.43
N VAL A 453 5.82 1.55 -6.55
CA VAL A 453 6.80 1.44 -7.65
C VAL A 453 8.19 1.86 -7.18
N LEU A 454 8.30 2.93 -6.39
CA LEU A 454 9.58 3.33 -5.79
C LEU A 454 10.12 2.26 -4.84
N ALA A 455 9.27 1.70 -3.98
CA ALA A 455 9.65 0.63 -3.07
C ALA A 455 10.19 -0.58 -3.84
N LYS A 456 9.53 -0.98 -4.94
CA LYS A 456 9.99 -2.07 -5.81
C LYS A 456 11.35 -1.78 -6.45
N GLN A 457 11.55 -0.57 -6.97
CA GLN A 457 12.84 -0.16 -7.57
C GLN A 457 13.98 -0.18 -6.55
N LEU A 458 13.68 0.12 -5.29
CA LEU A 458 14.63 0.10 -4.19
C LEU A 458 14.79 -1.29 -3.53
N GLY A 459 14.04 -2.31 -3.99
CA GLY A 459 14.09 -3.66 -3.42
C GLY A 459 13.35 -3.82 -2.09
N PHE A 460 12.47 -2.90 -1.72
CA PHE A 460 11.61 -3.02 -0.54
C PHE A 460 10.33 -3.82 -0.83
N PRO A 461 9.78 -4.54 0.16
CA PRO A 461 8.56 -5.30 0.01
C PRO A 461 7.36 -4.38 -0.24
N SER A 462 6.53 -4.74 -1.21
CA SER A 462 5.44 -3.92 -1.74
C SER A 462 4.08 -4.63 -1.55
N PRO A 463 3.18 -4.11 -0.71
CA PRO A 463 1.78 -4.55 -0.66
C PRO A 463 1.09 -4.51 -2.03
N THR A 464 0.36 -5.56 -2.39
CA THR A 464 -0.40 -5.58 -3.65
C THR A 464 -1.77 -4.90 -3.54
N VAL A 465 -2.19 -4.45 -2.36
CA VAL A 465 -3.51 -3.83 -2.09
C VAL A 465 -3.87 -2.68 -3.05
N TYR A 466 -2.86 -1.92 -3.51
CA TYR A 466 -3.06 -0.78 -4.41
C TYR A 466 -2.62 -1.06 -5.85
N THR A 467 -2.13 -2.27 -6.13
CA THR A 467 -1.69 -2.67 -7.47
C THR A 467 -2.68 -3.71 -8.01
N PRO A 468 -3.33 -3.47 -9.16
CA PRO A 468 -4.18 -4.48 -9.75
C PRO A 468 -3.33 -5.70 -10.10
N LEU A 469 -3.61 -6.82 -9.45
CA LEU A 469 -2.85 -8.05 -9.58
C LEU A 469 -3.61 -9.02 -10.46
N LEU A 470 -3.15 -9.18 -11.70
CA LEU A 470 -3.71 -10.16 -12.61
C LEU A 470 -3.35 -11.57 -12.11
N GLU A 471 -4.32 -12.48 -12.10
CA GLU A 471 -4.15 -13.83 -11.55
C GLU A 471 -3.09 -14.65 -12.31
N THR A 472 -2.92 -14.38 -13.60
CA THR A 472 -1.86 -14.97 -14.44
C THR A 472 -0.46 -14.54 -13.98
N VAL A 473 -0.28 -13.28 -13.63
CA VAL A 473 0.99 -12.73 -13.13
C VAL A 473 1.30 -13.29 -11.75
N LEU A 474 0.29 -13.38 -10.87
CA LEU A 474 0.46 -14.02 -9.55
C LEU A 474 0.82 -15.50 -9.70
N ALA A 475 0.21 -16.22 -10.63
CA ALA A 475 0.49 -17.64 -10.85
C ALA A 475 1.91 -17.89 -11.40
N ALA A 476 2.38 -17.03 -12.31
CA ALA A 476 3.72 -17.13 -12.89
C ALA A 476 4.83 -16.80 -11.88
N ASN A 477 4.59 -15.83 -11.00
CA ASN A 477 5.61 -15.25 -10.11
C ASN A 477 5.40 -15.64 -8.63
N ARG A 478 4.92 -16.85 -8.36
CA ARG A 478 4.76 -17.31 -6.97
C ARG A 478 6.11 -17.48 -6.28
N SER A 479 6.17 -17.15 -4.99
CA SER A 479 7.32 -17.47 -4.15
C SER A 479 7.52 -18.99 -3.99
N GLN A 480 8.63 -19.39 -3.37
CA GLN A 480 8.91 -20.79 -3.03
C GLN A 480 7.82 -21.45 -2.17
N TYR A 481 6.99 -20.65 -1.49
CA TYR A 481 5.87 -21.10 -0.66
C TYR A 481 4.54 -21.21 -1.44
N LYS A 482 4.54 -20.96 -2.75
CA LYS A 482 3.35 -21.03 -3.63
C LYS A 482 2.20 -20.14 -3.10
N SER A 483 1.10 -20.76 -2.65
CA SER A 483 -0.08 -20.11 -2.06
C SER A 483 -0.12 -20.17 -0.53
N TYR A 484 0.85 -20.85 0.09
CA TYR A 484 0.88 -21.07 1.53
C TYR A 484 1.54 -19.92 2.28
N CYS A 485 1.09 -19.70 3.52
CA CYS A 485 1.69 -18.72 4.41
C CYS A 485 3.10 -19.15 4.84
N PRO A 486 4.15 -18.36 4.53
CA PRO A 486 5.52 -18.73 4.85
C PRO A 486 5.81 -18.80 6.35
N TYR A 487 5.27 -17.88 7.15
CA TYR A 487 5.51 -17.86 8.60
C TYR A 487 4.87 -19.07 9.30
N MET A 488 3.68 -19.50 8.86
CA MET A 488 3.05 -20.72 9.37
C MET A 488 3.87 -21.96 9.06
N TRP A 489 4.48 -21.99 7.87
CA TRP A 489 5.39 -23.06 7.49
C TRP A 489 6.69 -23.03 8.28
N CYS A 490 7.38 -21.89 8.34
CA CYS A 490 8.71 -21.80 8.97
C CYS A 490 8.65 -21.96 10.50
N ARG A 491 7.60 -21.45 11.17
CA ARG A 491 7.47 -21.52 12.64
C ARG A 491 6.78 -22.78 13.14
N TYR A 492 5.72 -23.22 12.45
CA TYR A 492 4.83 -24.28 12.94
C TYR A 492 4.78 -25.51 12.04
N GLN A 493 5.44 -25.48 10.87
CA GLN A 493 5.32 -26.52 9.84
C GLN A 493 3.85 -26.79 9.52
N GLN A 494 3.06 -25.74 9.29
CA GLN A 494 1.64 -25.86 8.93
C GLN A 494 1.37 -25.25 7.56
N LEU A 495 0.75 -26.03 6.69
CA LEU A 495 0.29 -25.59 5.37
C LEU A 495 -1.06 -24.89 5.51
N VAL A 496 -1.03 -23.56 5.61
CA VAL A 496 -2.25 -22.73 5.67
C VAL A 496 -2.37 -21.93 4.39
N GLU A 497 -3.44 -22.18 3.65
CA GLU A 497 -3.88 -21.34 2.55
C GLU A 497 -5.11 -20.56 3.01
N ASP A 498 -5.12 -19.25 2.78
CA ASP A 498 -6.31 -18.44 2.92
C ASP A 498 -6.70 -17.84 1.57
N PRO A 499 -7.53 -18.56 0.77
CA PRO A 499 -7.97 -18.06 -0.52
C PRO A 499 -8.89 -16.83 -0.39
N SER A 500 -9.49 -16.61 0.78
CA SER A 500 -10.37 -15.48 1.06
C SER A 500 -9.57 -14.20 1.29
N ASN A 501 -8.39 -14.31 1.90
CA ASN A 501 -7.59 -13.17 2.34
C ASN A 501 -6.48 -12.74 1.35
N ARG A 502 -6.79 -12.69 0.05
CA ARG A 502 -5.87 -12.16 -0.98
C ARG A 502 -5.49 -10.67 -0.83
N LYS A 503 -5.95 -9.99 0.24
CA LYS A 503 -5.48 -8.65 0.63
C LYS A 503 -4.09 -8.68 1.27
N LEU A 504 -3.73 -9.82 1.86
CA LEU A 504 -2.45 -10.04 2.52
C LEU A 504 -1.47 -10.69 1.55
N ILE A 505 -1.17 -9.97 0.47
CA ILE A 505 -0.17 -10.39 -0.51
C ILE A 505 0.85 -9.27 -0.65
N ALA A 506 2.13 -9.64 -0.57
CA ALA A 506 3.24 -8.74 -0.79
C ALA A 506 4.11 -9.25 -1.92
N GLU A 507 4.63 -8.32 -2.71
CA GLU A 507 5.65 -8.57 -3.72
C GLU A 507 7.02 -8.22 -3.16
N TYR A 508 7.99 -9.11 -3.30
CA TYR A 508 9.38 -8.88 -2.94
C TYR A 508 10.28 -9.55 -3.97
N LEU A 509 11.18 -8.76 -4.57
CA LEU A 509 12.11 -9.21 -5.63
C LEU A 509 11.42 -9.96 -6.79
N GLY A 510 10.25 -9.47 -7.20
CA GLY A 510 9.47 -10.07 -8.28
C GLY A 510 8.72 -11.35 -7.91
N LYS A 511 8.77 -11.80 -6.65
CA LYS A 511 8.03 -12.97 -6.14
C LYS A 511 6.86 -12.52 -5.25
N TYR A 512 5.74 -13.23 -5.33
CA TYR A 512 4.55 -12.98 -4.51
C TYR A 512 4.47 -13.91 -3.29
N PHE A 513 4.27 -13.33 -2.12
CA PHE A 513 4.10 -14.00 -0.83
C PHE A 513 2.68 -13.78 -0.31
N CYS A 514 2.01 -14.86 0.07
CA CYS A 514 0.66 -14.84 0.64
C CYS A 514 0.73 -15.02 2.16
N PHE A 515 -0.11 -14.33 2.93
CA PHE A 515 -0.11 -14.43 4.39
C PHE A 515 -1.50 -14.76 4.93
N SER A 516 -1.54 -15.56 6.00
CA SER A 516 -2.78 -15.93 6.69
C SER A 516 -3.26 -14.88 7.69
N SER A 517 -2.35 -14.05 8.22
CA SER A 517 -2.65 -13.03 9.24
C SER A 517 -2.03 -11.69 8.88
N THR A 518 -2.71 -10.61 9.28
CA THR A 518 -2.22 -9.23 9.17
C THR A 518 -0.92 -9.02 9.93
N GLU A 519 -0.72 -9.76 11.03
CA GLU A 519 0.50 -9.67 11.84
C GLU A 519 1.72 -10.13 11.05
N PHE A 520 1.65 -11.34 10.46
CA PHE A 520 2.71 -11.87 9.59
C PHE A 520 2.95 -11.01 8.36
N PHE A 521 1.89 -10.40 7.82
CA PHE A 521 2.00 -9.46 6.70
C PHE A 521 2.80 -8.21 7.08
N VAL A 522 2.50 -7.59 8.23
CA VAL A 522 3.24 -6.41 8.72
C VAL A 522 4.68 -6.77 9.06
N GLU A 523 4.89 -7.93 9.68
CA GLU A 523 6.23 -8.45 10.00
C GLU A 523 7.07 -8.60 8.72
N PHE A 524 6.49 -9.16 7.64
CA PHE A 524 7.17 -9.29 6.36
C PHE A 524 7.54 -7.94 5.72
N LEU A 525 6.69 -6.92 5.86
CA LEU A 525 6.97 -5.59 5.31
C LEU A 525 8.15 -4.90 6.02
N GLN A 526 8.43 -5.28 7.25
CA GLN A 526 9.57 -4.78 8.03
C GLN A 526 10.83 -5.61 7.80
N HIS A 527 10.68 -6.93 7.75
CA HIS A 527 11.79 -7.90 7.69
C HIS A 527 11.53 -9.02 6.67
N PRO A 528 11.59 -8.73 5.35
CA PRO A 528 11.37 -9.72 4.30
C PRO A 528 12.45 -10.81 4.27
N GLU A 529 13.68 -10.49 4.70
CA GLU A 529 14.85 -11.38 4.73
C GLU A 529 14.65 -12.69 5.51
N ILE A 530 13.77 -12.69 6.52
CA ILE A 530 13.50 -13.86 7.36
C ILE A 530 12.96 -15.04 6.53
N VAL A 531 12.17 -14.72 5.50
CA VAL A 531 11.36 -15.67 4.74
C VAL A 531 11.87 -15.84 3.31
N SER A 532 12.40 -14.78 2.72
CA SER A 532 12.85 -14.78 1.33
C SER A 532 14.17 -15.52 1.13
N GLY A 533 15.04 -15.62 2.15
CA GLY A 533 16.37 -16.23 2.07
C GLY A 533 17.38 -15.45 1.22
N GLU A 534 16.91 -14.51 0.41
CA GLU A 534 17.68 -13.60 -0.43
C GLU A 534 18.00 -12.35 0.38
N SER A 535 19.05 -12.42 1.20
CA SER A 535 19.60 -11.23 1.86
C SER A 535 20.27 -10.34 0.82
N LEU A 536 19.68 -9.18 0.52
CA LEU A 536 20.29 -8.12 -0.29
C LEU A 536 21.18 -7.18 0.55
N ALA A 537 21.71 -7.65 1.68
CA ALA A 537 22.57 -6.84 2.53
C ALA A 537 24.05 -7.07 2.21
N TYR A 538 24.65 -6.06 1.58
CA TYR A 538 26.07 -5.76 1.74
C TYR A 538 26.44 -5.83 3.25
N GLY A 539 27.13 -6.89 3.66
CA GLY A 539 27.97 -6.90 4.86
C GLY A 539 27.30 -7.01 6.25
N CYS A 540 26.04 -7.41 6.38
CA CYS A 540 25.46 -7.74 7.69
C CYS A 540 25.42 -9.26 7.89
N GLY A 541 26.22 -9.73 8.86
CA GLY A 541 26.54 -11.13 9.10
C GLY A 541 25.36 -12.04 9.42
N GLU A 542 25.52 -13.30 9.03
CA GLU A 542 24.92 -14.54 9.55
C GLU A 542 23.62 -14.41 10.37
N ALA A 543 22.57 -13.85 9.79
CA ALA A 543 21.22 -14.15 10.25
C ALA A 543 20.89 -15.56 9.74
N GLN A 544 20.82 -16.53 10.65
CA GLN A 544 20.40 -17.91 10.38
C GLN A 544 19.04 -17.88 9.67
N THR A 545 19.07 -18.02 8.34
CA THR A 545 17.89 -17.96 7.48
C THR A 545 17.02 -19.18 7.76
N ALA A 546 15.85 -18.96 8.37
CA ALA A 546 14.85 -19.99 8.62
C ALA A 546 14.04 -20.31 7.34
N THR A 547 14.69 -20.41 6.18
CA THR A 547 14.03 -20.78 4.94
C THR A 547 13.85 -22.30 4.88
N LEU A 548 12.73 -22.77 5.43
CA LEU A 548 12.33 -24.16 5.31
C LEU A 548 11.66 -24.36 3.94
N GLU A 549 12.22 -25.21 3.08
CA GLU A 549 11.58 -25.56 1.81
C GLU A 549 10.23 -26.28 2.06
N LEU A 550 9.28 -26.09 1.15
CA LEU A 550 8.02 -26.84 1.21
C LEU A 550 8.26 -28.34 0.97
N PRO A 551 7.40 -29.23 1.50
CA PRO A 551 7.51 -30.66 1.22
C PRO A 551 7.36 -30.94 -0.28
N SER A 552 8.10 -31.93 -0.79
CA SER A 552 8.01 -32.37 -2.19
C SER A 552 6.60 -32.81 -2.59
N VAL A 553 5.82 -33.30 -1.61
CA VAL A 553 4.44 -33.76 -1.78
C VAL A 553 3.50 -32.82 -1.04
N LEU A 554 2.64 -32.13 -1.79
CA LEU A 554 1.63 -31.23 -1.24
C LEU A 554 0.25 -31.89 -1.28
N PRO A 555 -0.59 -31.65 -0.25
CA PRO A 555 -1.94 -32.17 -0.22
C PRO A 555 -2.82 -31.42 -1.23
N THR A 556 -3.74 -32.16 -1.87
CA THR A 556 -4.70 -31.60 -2.83
C THR A 556 -6.12 -31.93 -2.41
N HIS A 557 -6.95 -30.91 -2.28
CA HIS A 557 -8.39 -31.06 -2.05
C HIS A 557 -9.07 -31.37 -3.39
N LEU A 558 -9.84 -32.46 -3.46
CA LEU A 558 -10.57 -32.83 -4.67
C LEU A 558 -11.96 -32.19 -4.64
N THR A 559 -12.43 -31.70 -5.79
CA THR A 559 -13.80 -31.20 -5.91
C THR A 559 -14.80 -32.36 -5.90
N GLU A 560 -16.08 -32.07 -5.63
CA GLU A 560 -17.13 -33.11 -5.63
C GLU A 560 -17.25 -33.84 -6.98
N GLU A 561 -16.93 -33.15 -8.09
CA GLU A 561 -16.96 -33.70 -9.44
C GLU A 561 -15.80 -34.67 -9.69
N ASP A 562 -14.60 -34.30 -9.24
CA ASP A 562 -13.42 -35.16 -9.28
C ASP A 562 -13.61 -36.40 -8.41
N ALA A 563 -14.16 -36.21 -7.21
CA ALA A 563 -14.42 -37.30 -6.26
C ALA A 563 -15.41 -38.33 -6.83
N LYS A 564 -16.44 -37.89 -7.56
CA LYS A 564 -17.41 -38.77 -8.23
C LYS A 564 -16.78 -39.56 -9.38
N SER A 565 -15.89 -38.93 -10.15
CA SER A 565 -15.23 -39.53 -11.30
C SER A 565 -14.22 -40.61 -10.92
N ILE A 566 -13.59 -40.45 -9.75
CA ILE A 566 -12.51 -41.32 -9.25
C ILE A 566 -13.05 -42.54 -8.47
N ARG A 567 -14.33 -42.50 -8.08
CA ARG A 567 -15.00 -43.41 -7.13
C ARG A 567 -14.93 -44.91 -7.48
N GLY A 568 -14.66 -45.27 -8.74
CA GLY A 568 -14.64 -46.66 -9.22
C GLY A 568 -13.27 -47.34 -9.28
N ASN A 569 -12.17 -46.58 -9.32
CA ASN A 569 -10.84 -47.10 -9.70
C ASN A 569 -9.76 -46.90 -8.62
N VAL A 570 -10.12 -46.44 -7.43
CA VAL A 570 -9.13 -46.01 -6.42
C VAL A 570 -9.30 -46.73 -5.10
N THR A 571 -8.18 -47.26 -4.61
CA THR A 571 -8.05 -47.84 -3.26
C THR A 571 -7.92 -46.72 -2.23
N LEU A 572 -8.88 -46.63 -1.31
CA LEU A 572 -8.83 -45.69 -0.19
C LEU A 572 -7.85 -46.19 0.87
N GLU A 573 -6.95 -45.33 1.31
CA GLU A 573 -6.03 -45.64 2.41
C GLU A 573 -6.80 -45.74 3.74
N LEU A 574 -6.25 -46.46 4.72
CA LEU A 574 -6.87 -46.67 6.04
C LEU A 574 -8.29 -47.27 5.93
N ALA A 575 -8.53 -48.12 4.92
CA ALA A 575 -9.82 -48.75 4.67
C ALA A 575 -11.00 -47.75 4.58
N GLY A 576 -10.73 -46.51 4.13
CA GLY A 576 -11.74 -45.45 4.04
C GLY A 576 -12.13 -44.82 5.38
N CYS A 577 -11.37 -45.08 6.46
CA CYS A 577 -11.56 -44.46 7.76
C CYS A 577 -10.88 -43.08 7.84
N CYS A 578 -11.46 -42.17 8.63
CA CYS A 578 -10.94 -40.83 8.81
C CYS A 578 -9.59 -40.83 9.56
N PRO A 579 -8.48 -40.36 8.93
CA PRO A 579 -7.15 -40.37 9.56
C PRO A 579 -7.08 -39.49 10.82
N VAL A 580 -7.78 -38.36 10.82
CA VAL A 580 -7.77 -37.39 11.93
C VAL A 580 -8.41 -38.00 13.19
N VAL A 581 -9.54 -38.70 13.02
CA VAL A 581 -10.21 -39.36 14.15
C VAL A 581 -9.36 -40.50 14.70
N LEU A 582 -8.75 -41.30 13.82
CA LEU A 582 -7.82 -42.37 14.23
C LEU A 582 -6.64 -41.81 15.04
N TYR A 583 -6.10 -40.65 14.63
CA TYR A 583 -5.02 -39.99 15.34
C TYR A 583 -5.47 -39.43 16.70
N ASP A 584 -6.57 -38.70 16.75
CA ASP A 584 -7.07 -38.07 17.98
C ASP A 584 -7.45 -39.13 19.03
N THR A 585 -7.97 -40.28 18.58
CA THR A 585 -8.39 -41.39 19.46
C THR A 585 -7.31 -42.44 19.71
N ARG A 586 -6.08 -42.24 19.25
CA ARG A 586 -4.99 -43.24 19.37
C ARG A 586 -4.67 -43.68 20.80
N MET A 587 -4.98 -42.82 21.79
CA MET A 587 -4.76 -43.09 23.22
C MET A 587 -6.03 -43.58 23.93
N ASN A 588 -7.13 -43.81 23.22
CA ASN A 588 -8.36 -44.28 23.84
C ASN A 588 -8.17 -45.69 24.38
N VAL A 589 -8.39 -45.84 25.69
CA VAL A 589 -8.38 -47.14 26.35
C VAL A 589 -9.75 -47.78 26.17
N GLY A 590 -9.80 -48.86 25.40
CA GLY A 590 -11.02 -49.64 25.23
C GLY A 590 -11.40 -50.41 26.50
N LEU A 591 -12.60 -51.00 26.52
CA LEU A 591 -13.13 -51.76 27.68
C LEU A 591 -12.20 -52.89 28.18
N ARG A 592 -11.27 -53.39 27.35
CA ARG A 592 -10.30 -54.45 27.71
C ARG A 592 -8.99 -53.91 28.30
N GLY A 593 -8.88 -52.60 28.55
CA GLY A 593 -7.63 -51.96 28.96
C GLY A 593 -6.61 -51.81 27.83
N VAL A 594 -6.95 -52.21 26.60
CA VAL A 594 -6.10 -52.07 25.41
C VAL A 594 -6.32 -50.70 24.78
N THR A 595 -5.24 -49.96 24.55
CA THR A 595 -5.23 -48.69 23.82
C THR A 595 -5.43 -48.93 22.33
N GLU A 596 -6.58 -48.53 21.78
CA GLU A 596 -6.91 -48.70 20.36
C GLU A 596 -7.70 -47.50 19.83
N PRO A 597 -7.40 -47.02 18.61
CA PRO A 597 -8.11 -45.90 18.01
C PRO A 597 -9.54 -46.26 17.58
N THR A 598 -10.40 -45.26 17.54
CA THR A 598 -11.79 -45.38 17.07
C THR A 598 -11.83 -45.17 15.56
N ALA A 599 -12.20 -46.22 14.82
CA ALA A 599 -12.36 -46.15 13.37
C ALA A 599 -13.77 -45.64 13.01
N VAL A 600 -13.81 -44.50 12.31
CA VAL A 600 -15.04 -43.90 11.80
C VAL A 600 -14.90 -43.75 10.29
N PRO A 601 -15.90 -44.17 9.48
CA PRO A 601 -15.82 -44.02 8.03
C PRO A 601 -15.84 -42.53 7.66
N GLY A 602 -14.97 -42.15 6.72
CA GLY A 602 -14.97 -40.81 6.13
C GLY A 602 -16.08 -40.64 5.09
N ASP A 603 -16.42 -39.41 4.77
CA ASP A 603 -17.35 -39.10 3.69
C ASP A 603 -16.61 -39.04 2.34
N VAL A 604 -16.79 -40.11 1.56
CA VAL A 604 -16.13 -40.28 0.26
C VAL A 604 -16.71 -39.35 -0.81
N GLU A 605 -17.90 -38.78 -0.60
CA GLU A 605 -18.56 -37.93 -1.61
C GLU A 605 -18.13 -36.47 -1.52
N ARG A 606 -17.90 -35.97 -0.30
CA ARG A 606 -17.68 -34.54 -0.05
C ARG A 606 -16.27 -34.20 0.42
N PHE A 607 -15.61 -35.11 1.14
CA PHE A 607 -14.37 -34.81 1.85
C PHE A 607 -13.27 -35.82 1.50
N LEU A 608 -12.87 -35.81 0.23
CA LEU A 608 -11.80 -36.67 -0.30
C LEU A 608 -10.52 -35.85 -0.54
N VAL A 609 -9.42 -36.29 0.07
CA VAL A 609 -8.11 -35.61 -0.05
C VAL A 609 -7.08 -36.56 -0.67
N LYS A 610 -6.29 -36.04 -1.60
CA LYS A 610 -5.16 -36.76 -2.19
C LYS A 610 -3.85 -36.27 -1.59
N TYR A 611 -3.05 -37.20 -1.07
CA TYR A 611 -1.73 -36.94 -0.51
C TYR A 611 -0.79 -38.12 -0.82
N ASP A 612 0.41 -37.83 -1.34
CA ASP A 612 1.42 -38.84 -1.72
C ASP A 612 0.90 -39.93 -2.70
N GLY A 613 0.06 -39.51 -3.65
CA GLY A 613 -0.59 -40.43 -4.59
C GLY A 613 -1.68 -41.32 -3.98
N LYS A 614 -1.91 -41.23 -2.66
CA LYS A 614 -2.94 -41.95 -1.90
C LYS A 614 -4.17 -41.07 -1.67
N TYR A 615 -5.30 -41.72 -1.43
CA TYR A 615 -6.59 -41.06 -1.23
C TYR A 615 -7.12 -41.35 0.16
N TYR A 616 -7.47 -40.29 0.89
CA TYR A 616 -7.96 -40.33 2.27
C TYR A 616 -9.38 -39.79 2.34
N ALA A 617 -10.28 -40.56 2.93
CA ALA A 617 -11.67 -40.14 3.18
C ALA A 617 -11.76 -39.49 4.57
N ILE A 618 -12.31 -38.28 4.65
CA ILE A 618 -12.37 -37.48 5.88
C ILE A 618 -13.82 -37.31 6.32
N LYS A 619 -14.07 -37.25 7.64
CA LYS A 619 -15.42 -37.20 8.20
C LYS A 619 -16.15 -35.88 7.93
N ASN A 620 -15.49 -34.75 8.22
CA ASN A 620 -16.08 -33.41 8.27
C ASN A 620 -15.11 -32.38 7.68
N GLN A 621 -15.62 -31.22 7.26
CA GLN A 621 -14.83 -30.08 6.78
C GLN A 621 -13.71 -29.65 7.75
N GLU A 622 -14.00 -29.56 9.05
CA GLU A 622 -13.00 -29.19 10.07
C GLU A 622 -11.81 -30.16 10.11
N ASN A 623 -12.10 -31.46 10.00
CA ASN A 623 -11.06 -32.48 9.94
C ASN A 623 -10.30 -32.41 8.61
N THR A 624 -10.95 -32.00 7.53
CA THR A 624 -10.31 -31.78 6.22
C THR A 624 -9.27 -30.69 6.33
N GLU A 625 -9.63 -29.55 6.92
CA GLU A 625 -8.71 -28.43 7.15
C GLU A 625 -7.52 -28.83 8.05
N ARG A 626 -7.78 -29.57 9.14
CA ARG A 626 -6.70 -30.08 10.01
C ARG A 626 -5.76 -31.01 9.26
N PHE A 627 -6.30 -31.93 8.45
CA PHE A 627 -5.50 -32.85 7.65
C PHE A 627 -4.66 -32.11 6.61
N LEU A 628 -5.24 -31.13 5.90
CA LEU A 628 -4.53 -30.33 4.90
C LEU A 628 -3.38 -29.51 5.51
N ARG A 629 -3.50 -29.06 6.76
CA ARG A 629 -2.43 -28.33 7.46
C ARG A 629 -1.19 -29.18 7.73
N GLN A 630 -1.36 -30.45 8.12
CA GLN A 630 -0.26 -31.34 8.52
C GLN A 630 -0.51 -32.80 8.10
N PRO A 631 -0.55 -33.10 6.79
CA PRO A 631 -0.90 -34.43 6.29
C PRO A 631 0.08 -35.52 6.72
N TRP A 632 1.39 -35.22 6.84
CA TRP A 632 2.41 -36.20 7.25
C TRP A 632 2.22 -36.70 8.70
N VAL A 633 1.62 -35.90 9.59
CA VAL A 633 1.33 -36.32 10.96
C VAL A 633 0.25 -37.41 10.93
N PHE A 634 -0.85 -37.16 10.22
CA PHE A 634 -1.95 -38.11 10.15
C PHE A 634 -1.60 -39.33 9.31
N ALA A 635 -0.93 -39.17 8.17
CA ALA A 635 -0.54 -40.28 7.31
C ALA A 635 0.46 -41.24 7.97
N LYS A 636 1.38 -40.73 8.81
CA LYS A 636 2.40 -41.54 9.49
C LYS A 636 1.89 -42.18 10.79
N PHE A 637 1.08 -41.47 11.56
CA PHE A 637 0.72 -41.88 12.93
C PHE A 637 -0.72 -42.38 13.07
N ALA A 638 -1.57 -42.30 12.05
CA ALA A 638 -2.88 -42.95 12.07
C ALA A 638 -2.72 -44.46 11.88
N VAL A 639 -3.17 -45.23 12.86
CA VAL A 639 -3.12 -46.70 12.84
C VAL A 639 -4.54 -47.24 12.85
N LEU A 640 -4.80 -48.28 12.08
CA LEU A 640 -6.10 -48.95 12.09
C LEU A 640 -6.23 -49.86 13.32
N PRO A 641 -7.39 -49.89 13.99
CA PRO A 641 -7.68 -50.88 15.01
C PRO A 641 -7.87 -52.27 14.39
N ALA A 642 -7.93 -53.30 15.24
CA ALA A 642 -8.17 -54.68 14.82
C ALA A 642 -9.41 -54.78 13.90
N ALA A 643 -9.36 -55.71 12.93
CA ALA A 643 -10.36 -55.83 11.85
C ALA A 643 -11.82 -56.00 12.34
N GLU A 644 -12.00 -56.45 13.59
CA GLU A 644 -13.30 -56.62 14.22
C GLU A 644 -13.98 -55.32 14.68
N LYS A 645 -13.23 -54.21 14.74
CA LYS A 645 -13.71 -52.87 15.12
C LYS A 645 -13.74 -51.90 13.94
N LEU A 646 -13.38 -52.37 12.75
CA LEU A 646 -13.48 -51.56 11.54
C LEU A 646 -14.94 -51.43 11.09
N PRO A 647 -15.36 -50.23 10.62
CA PRO A 647 -16.66 -50.04 9.99
C PRO A 647 -16.85 -51.02 8.82
N PHE A 648 -18.10 -51.43 8.59
CA PHE A 648 -18.42 -52.22 7.40
C PHE A 648 -18.28 -51.37 6.14
N ASP A 649 -17.65 -51.93 5.11
CA ASP A 649 -17.68 -51.33 3.79
C ASP A 649 -19.10 -51.50 3.19
N ARG A 650 -19.62 -50.43 2.58
CA ARG A 650 -20.97 -50.38 2.01
C ARG A 650 -21.16 -51.43 0.91
N SER A 651 -20.07 -51.81 0.23
CA SER A 651 -20.04 -52.86 -0.79
C SER A 651 -20.25 -54.27 -0.21
N THR A 652 -19.79 -54.50 1.03
CA THR A 652 -19.65 -55.83 1.63
C THR A 652 -20.90 -56.25 2.40
N LEU A 653 -21.79 -55.32 2.75
CA LEU A 653 -23.01 -55.56 3.53
C LEU A 653 -23.97 -56.61 2.94
N LYS A 654 -23.92 -56.86 1.62
CA LYS A 654 -24.85 -57.78 0.92
C LYS A 654 -24.54 -59.28 1.11
N GLY A 655 -23.46 -59.65 1.81
CA GLY A 655 -23.04 -61.06 1.98
C GLY A 655 -22.58 -61.45 3.39
N ILE A 656 -22.85 -60.63 4.41
CA ILE A 656 -22.34 -60.85 5.77
C ILE A 656 -23.36 -61.65 6.60
N SER A 657 -22.89 -62.66 7.35
CA SER A 657 -23.71 -63.38 8.33
C SER A 657 -24.24 -62.41 9.40
N ASN A 658 -25.50 -62.60 9.81
CA ASN A 658 -26.13 -61.86 10.90
C ASN A 658 -25.30 -61.91 12.20
N GLU A 659 -24.60 -63.02 12.46
CA GLU A 659 -23.74 -63.18 13.63
C GLU A 659 -22.52 -62.26 13.57
N LEU A 660 -21.91 -62.13 12.39
CA LEU A 660 -20.73 -61.29 12.19
C LEU A 660 -21.11 -59.80 12.17
N TYR A 661 -22.29 -59.48 11.62
CA TYR A 661 -22.88 -58.15 11.69
C TYR A 661 -23.18 -57.72 13.14
N ALA A 662 -23.91 -58.55 13.89
CA ALA A 662 -24.21 -58.30 15.31
C ALA A 662 -22.93 -58.28 16.16
N GLY A 663 -22.01 -59.19 15.89
CA GLY A 663 -20.72 -59.29 16.55
C GLY A 663 -19.83 -58.05 16.37
N ARG A 664 -19.91 -57.32 15.25
CA ARG A 664 -19.13 -56.08 15.09
C ARG A 664 -19.89 -54.83 15.52
N THR A 665 -21.18 -54.74 15.21
CA THR A 665 -21.99 -53.53 15.51
C THR A 665 -22.41 -53.42 16.97
N MET A 666 -22.84 -54.52 17.59
CA MET A 666 -23.46 -54.50 18.91
C MET A 666 -22.52 -54.86 20.04
N ARG A 667 -21.33 -55.41 19.75
CA ARG A 667 -20.42 -55.94 20.78
C ARG A 667 -20.03 -54.91 21.83
N GLU A 668 -19.73 -53.68 21.43
CA GLU A 668 -19.34 -52.64 22.39
C GLU A 668 -20.54 -52.14 23.21
N ALA A 669 -21.68 -51.93 22.58
CA ALA A 669 -22.92 -51.56 23.27
C ALA A 669 -23.37 -52.66 24.26
N ALA A 670 -23.28 -53.93 23.86
CA ALA A 670 -23.58 -55.08 24.71
C ALA A 670 -22.59 -55.21 25.86
N ALA A 671 -21.29 -55.02 25.63
CA ALA A 671 -20.28 -55.05 26.70
C ALA A 671 -20.50 -53.93 27.73
N ARG A 672 -20.82 -52.70 27.29
CA ARG A 672 -21.18 -51.60 28.20
C ARG A 672 -22.46 -51.89 28.98
N ALA A 673 -23.47 -52.48 28.33
CA ALA A 673 -24.71 -52.90 28.97
C ALA A 673 -24.46 -53.97 30.04
N MET A 674 -23.61 -54.97 29.75
CA MET A 674 -23.22 -55.99 30.72
C MET A 674 -22.47 -55.37 31.90
N LEU A 675 -21.53 -54.45 31.66
CA LEU A 675 -20.85 -53.73 32.75
C LEU A 675 -21.83 -52.92 33.60
N ALA A 676 -22.83 -52.28 32.98
CA ALA A 676 -23.87 -51.55 33.69
C ALA A 676 -24.73 -52.49 34.55
N VAL A 677 -25.09 -53.68 34.04
CA VAL A 677 -25.75 -54.73 34.83
C VAL A 677 -24.88 -55.19 35.99
N CYS A 678 -23.57 -55.41 35.78
CA CYS A 678 -22.66 -55.83 36.86
C CYS A 678 -22.57 -54.79 37.99
N ARG A 679 -22.61 -53.49 37.64
CA ARG A 679 -22.61 -52.37 38.60
C ARG A 679 -23.93 -52.23 39.34
N GLU A 680 -25.04 -52.23 38.60
CA GLU A 680 -26.35 -51.95 39.17
C GLU A 680 -27.03 -53.17 39.78
N ARG A 681 -26.68 -54.38 39.35
CA ARG A 681 -27.28 -55.66 39.79
C ARG A 681 -28.81 -55.60 39.84
N PRO A 682 -29.50 -55.31 38.72
CA PRO A 682 -30.95 -55.10 38.70
C PRO A 682 -31.72 -56.38 39.05
N LYS A 683 -32.66 -56.29 40.00
CA LYS A 683 -33.66 -57.32 40.31
C LYS A 683 -35.03 -56.67 40.32
N TYR A 684 -35.79 -56.88 39.25
CA TYR A 684 -37.13 -56.33 39.14
C TYR A 684 -38.14 -57.23 39.87
N PRO A 685 -39.05 -56.68 40.69
CA PRO A 685 -40.07 -57.47 41.38
C PRO A 685 -40.92 -58.30 40.41
N GLY A 686 -40.98 -59.62 40.61
CA GLY A 686 -41.78 -60.52 39.78
C GLY A 686 -41.12 -61.00 38.48
N LEU A 687 -39.86 -60.63 38.22
CA LEU A 687 -39.05 -61.20 37.12
C LEU A 687 -37.92 -62.05 37.67
N THR A 688 -37.51 -63.05 36.90
CA THR A 688 -36.27 -63.79 37.21
C THR A 688 -35.05 -62.87 37.10
N LEU A 689 -33.92 -63.29 37.68
CA LEU A 689 -32.67 -62.53 37.61
C LEU A 689 -32.22 -62.38 36.15
N GLU A 690 -32.35 -63.43 35.35
CA GLU A 690 -31.99 -63.43 33.93
C GLU A 690 -32.87 -62.48 33.12
N GLU A 691 -34.19 -62.54 33.29
CA GLU A 691 -35.13 -61.66 32.58
C GLU A 691 -34.96 -60.20 33.00
N SER A 692 -34.68 -59.94 34.28
CA SER A 692 -34.40 -58.60 34.79
C SER A 692 -33.13 -58.02 34.17
N ALA A 693 -32.06 -58.82 34.10
CA ALA A 693 -30.79 -58.43 33.49
C ALA A 693 -30.92 -58.21 31.97
N LEU A 694 -31.61 -59.11 31.25
CA LEU A 694 -31.85 -58.98 29.82
C LEU A 694 -32.67 -57.74 29.47
N LYS A 695 -33.76 -57.48 30.21
CA LYS A 695 -34.56 -56.26 30.04
C LYS A 695 -33.76 -55.00 30.35
N PHE A 696 -32.93 -55.03 31.40
CA PHE A 696 -32.04 -53.92 31.71
C PHE A 696 -31.06 -53.64 30.57
N MET A 697 -30.39 -54.68 30.04
CA MET A 697 -29.47 -54.52 28.91
C MET A 697 -30.17 -54.00 27.66
N ALA A 698 -31.36 -54.52 27.34
CA ALA A 698 -32.13 -54.09 26.18
C ALA A 698 -32.54 -52.61 26.28
N LEU A 699 -33.00 -52.16 27.46
CA LEU A 699 -33.33 -50.76 27.70
C LEU A 699 -32.09 -49.87 27.70
N TYR A 700 -30.98 -50.35 28.27
CA TYR A 700 -29.71 -49.63 28.30
C TYR A 700 -29.19 -49.35 26.87
N ILE A 701 -29.17 -50.38 26.01
CA ILE A 701 -28.72 -50.26 24.61
C ILE A 701 -29.64 -49.32 23.83
N LYS A 702 -30.97 -49.39 24.05
CA LYS A 702 -31.92 -48.47 23.40
C LYS A 702 -31.77 -47.04 23.86
N ALA A 703 -31.49 -46.80 25.14
CA ALA A 703 -31.32 -45.46 25.70
C ALA A 703 -30.01 -44.78 25.25
N HIS A 704 -28.95 -45.57 25.03
CA HIS A 704 -27.61 -45.08 24.63
C HIS A 704 -27.30 -45.31 23.15
N ASN A 705 -28.33 -45.33 22.29
CA ASN A 705 -28.17 -45.42 20.85
C ASN A 705 -28.13 -44.02 20.24
N ASP A 706 -26.96 -43.62 19.73
CA ASP A 706 -26.72 -42.31 19.12
C ASP A 706 -27.55 -42.06 17.84
N ASN A 707 -28.13 -43.11 17.25
CA ASN A 707 -28.95 -43.01 16.03
C ASN A 707 -30.44 -42.73 16.30
N ASN A 708 -30.85 -42.59 17.56
CA ASN A 708 -32.25 -42.30 17.89
C ASN A 708 -32.59 -40.83 17.64
N SER A 709 -33.85 -40.55 17.26
CA SER A 709 -34.37 -39.18 17.25
C SER A 709 -34.49 -38.62 18.68
N ASP A 710 -34.44 -37.29 18.84
CA ASP A 710 -34.46 -36.64 20.15
C ASP A 710 -35.64 -37.08 21.02
N ILE A 711 -36.83 -37.19 20.41
CA ILE A 711 -38.06 -37.63 21.07
C ILE A 711 -37.94 -39.10 21.52
N ALA A 712 -37.44 -39.98 20.65
CA ALA A 712 -37.26 -41.39 20.97
C ALA A 712 -36.18 -41.59 22.05
N SER A 713 -35.10 -40.82 21.99
CA SER A 713 -34.03 -40.83 22.99
C SER A 713 -34.55 -40.43 24.37
N GLN A 714 -35.39 -39.38 24.47
CA GLN A 714 -36.02 -38.97 25.73
C GLN A 714 -36.94 -40.07 26.29
N GLN A 715 -37.75 -40.70 25.43
CA GLN A 715 -38.64 -41.80 25.83
C GLN A 715 -37.85 -43.02 26.32
N TYR A 716 -36.84 -43.46 25.58
CA TYR A 716 -36.02 -44.61 25.98
C TYR A 716 -35.21 -44.32 27.25
N ASN A 717 -34.70 -43.11 27.43
CA ASN A 717 -34.04 -42.70 28.66
C ASN A 717 -34.99 -42.67 29.86
N HIS A 718 -36.23 -42.20 29.67
CA HIS A 718 -37.24 -42.22 30.72
C HIS A 718 -37.56 -43.66 31.14
N ASN A 719 -37.85 -44.53 30.17
CA ASN A 719 -38.16 -45.94 30.39
C ASN A 719 -36.99 -46.70 31.05
N TYR A 720 -35.76 -46.42 30.63
CA TYR A 720 -34.55 -46.99 31.23
C TYR A 720 -34.39 -46.54 32.69
N ARG A 721 -34.54 -45.25 32.98
CA ARG A 721 -34.43 -44.71 34.36
C ARG A 721 -35.51 -45.27 35.28
N GLN A 722 -36.75 -45.34 34.80
CA GLN A 722 -37.84 -45.91 35.56
C GLN A 722 -37.55 -47.37 35.91
N PHE A 723 -37.22 -48.19 34.91
CA PHE A 723 -36.90 -49.60 35.12
C PHE A 723 -35.67 -49.78 36.02
N ALA A 724 -34.62 -48.98 35.86
CA ALA A 724 -33.43 -49.05 36.70
C ALA A 724 -33.73 -48.71 38.17
N THR A 725 -34.60 -47.72 38.42
CA THR A 725 -35.03 -47.33 39.77
C THR A 725 -35.84 -48.46 40.42
N GLU A 726 -36.82 -48.99 39.70
CA GLU A 726 -37.70 -50.07 40.18
C GLU A 726 -36.91 -51.38 40.41
N ALA A 727 -35.96 -51.70 39.52
CA ALA A 727 -35.11 -52.89 39.65
C ALA A 727 -34.02 -52.78 40.72
N THR A 728 -33.78 -51.60 41.30
CA THR A 728 -32.81 -51.41 42.39
C THR A 728 -33.46 -51.13 43.74
N LEU A 729 -34.79 -51.15 43.83
CA LEU A 729 -35.54 -50.95 45.07
C LEU A 729 -35.12 -51.91 46.19
N TYR A 730 -34.76 -53.15 45.86
CA TYR A 730 -34.30 -54.12 46.85
C TYR A 730 -33.04 -53.66 47.62
N LYS A 731 -32.23 -52.75 47.05
CA LYS A 731 -31.07 -52.17 47.74
C LYS A 731 -31.47 -51.16 48.82
N THR A 732 -32.66 -50.55 48.68
CA THR A 732 -33.19 -49.55 49.64
C THR A 732 -33.99 -50.18 50.77
N ILE A 733 -34.42 -51.43 50.59
CA ILE A 733 -34.98 -52.25 51.66
C ILE A 733 -33.83 -52.62 52.58
N LYS A 734 -33.63 -51.85 53.66
CA LYS A 734 -32.85 -52.33 54.80
C LYS A 734 -33.45 -53.68 55.22
N THR A 735 -32.63 -54.71 55.25
CA THR A 735 -32.96 -56.03 55.78
C THR A 735 -33.49 -55.90 57.20
N GLU A 736 -34.81 -55.86 57.35
CA GLU A 736 -35.49 -56.53 58.45
C GLU A 736 -35.91 -57.90 57.92
N ALA A 737 -34.94 -58.78 57.70
CA ALA A 737 -35.22 -60.20 57.50
C ALA A 737 -35.04 -60.89 58.86
N PRO A 738 -35.93 -61.83 59.24
CA PRO A 738 -35.78 -62.59 60.47
C PRO A 738 -34.48 -63.40 60.43
N GLU A 739 -33.76 -63.39 61.55
CA GLU A 739 -32.43 -63.97 61.74
C GLU A 739 -32.44 -65.51 61.61
N ASP A 740 -32.25 -66.03 60.40
CA ASP A 740 -31.78 -67.42 60.24
C ASP A 740 -30.25 -67.47 60.39
N ALA A 741 -29.81 -67.61 61.64
CA ALA A 741 -28.40 -67.57 62.07
C ALA A 741 -27.51 -68.66 61.44
N GLU A 742 -28.08 -69.75 60.91
CA GLU A 742 -27.32 -70.81 60.24
C GLU A 742 -26.89 -70.44 58.82
N GLY A 743 -27.78 -69.82 58.03
CA GLY A 743 -27.48 -69.44 56.64
C GLY A 743 -26.41 -68.34 56.54
N GLN A 744 -26.42 -67.39 57.48
CA GLN A 744 -25.41 -66.33 57.55
C GLN A 744 -24.04 -66.87 57.96
N ARG A 745 -23.97 -67.87 58.84
CA ARG A 745 -22.70 -68.52 59.22
C ARG A 745 -22.08 -69.26 58.05
N VAL A 746 -22.88 -70.04 57.31
CA VAL A 746 -22.42 -70.77 56.12
C VAL A 746 -21.95 -69.80 55.03
N PHE A 747 -22.68 -68.70 54.81
CA PHE A 747 -22.27 -67.67 53.85
C PHE A 747 -20.97 -66.96 54.27
N HIS A 748 -20.81 -66.65 55.55
CA HIS A 748 -19.62 -65.99 56.07
C HIS A 748 -18.39 -66.92 56.08
N GLU A 749 -18.59 -68.22 56.30
CA GLU A 749 -17.54 -69.25 56.14
C GLU A 749 -17.13 -69.41 54.67
N LEU A 750 -18.08 -69.40 53.74
CA LEU A 750 -17.79 -69.45 52.31
C LEU A 750 -17.02 -68.20 51.85
N CYS A 751 -17.41 -67.00 52.29
CA CYS A 751 -16.67 -65.77 51.99
C CYS A 751 -15.24 -65.81 52.57
N ASN A 752 -15.08 -66.21 53.83
CA ASN A 752 -13.77 -66.35 54.45
C ASN A 752 -12.91 -67.43 53.78
N SER A 753 -13.52 -68.49 53.25
CA SER A 753 -12.82 -69.51 52.47
C SER A 753 -12.36 -68.97 51.10
N TRP A 754 -13.15 -68.08 50.50
CA TRP A 754 -12.86 -67.49 49.20
C TRP A 754 -11.75 -66.44 49.28
N ASP A 755 -11.75 -65.64 50.35
CA ASP A 755 -10.69 -64.64 50.62
C ASP A 755 -9.35 -65.33 50.90
N ARG A 756 -9.35 -66.45 51.64
CA ARG A 756 -8.14 -67.26 51.86
C ARG A 756 -7.57 -67.88 50.58
N VAL A 757 -8.43 -68.16 49.59
CA VAL A 757 -8.01 -68.71 48.29
C VAL A 757 -7.44 -67.62 47.37
N GLN A 758 -7.79 -66.35 47.56
CA GLN A 758 -7.22 -65.24 46.79
C GLN A 758 -5.81 -64.85 47.25
N ASP A 759 -5.48 -65.04 48.53
CA ASP A 759 -4.20 -64.62 49.10
C ASP A 759 -3.04 -65.62 48.90
N GLU A 760 -3.32 -66.87 48.50
CA GLU A 760 -2.28 -67.86 48.15
C GLU A 760 -2.15 -68.05 46.62
N PRO A 761 -1.02 -67.68 46.00
CA PRO A 761 -0.86 -67.74 44.53
C PRO A 761 -0.85 -69.17 43.95
N GLU A 762 -0.75 -70.21 44.78
CA GLU A 762 -0.81 -71.63 44.36
C GLU A 762 -2.19 -72.28 44.60
N GLY A 763 -3.12 -71.61 45.30
CA GLY A 763 -4.41 -72.19 45.75
C GLY A 763 -5.43 -72.45 44.63
N TYR A 764 -5.34 -71.72 43.51
CA TYR A 764 -6.32 -71.85 42.42
C TYR A 764 -6.28 -73.22 41.73
N ARG A 765 -5.12 -73.91 41.74
CA ARG A 765 -4.99 -75.28 41.20
C ARG A 765 -5.54 -76.35 42.13
N ALA A 766 -5.45 -76.16 43.45
CA ALA A 766 -5.98 -77.11 44.43
C ALA A 766 -7.52 -77.10 44.50
N TYR A 767 -8.14 -75.93 44.27
CA TYR A 767 -9.60 -75.78 44.34
C TYR A 767 -10.35 -76.45 43.18
N VAL A 768 -9.75 -76.49 41.98
CA VAL A 768 -10.30 -77.20 40.81
C VAL A 768 -10.26 -78.71 40.99
N HIS A 769 -9.25 -79.24 41.69
CA HIS A 769 -9.17 -80.67 42.02
C HIS A 769 -10.18 -81.11 43.09
N LEU A 770 -10.46 -80.26 44.09
CA LEU A 770 -11.47 -80.54 45.14
C LEU A 770 -12.91 -80.58 44.61
N GLN A 771 -13.26 -79.81 43.57
CA GLN A 771 -14.58 -79.91 42.94
C GLN A 771 -14.77 -81.16 42.07
N GLN A 772 -13.69 -81.77 41.58
CA GLN A 772 -13.77 -83.03 40.84
C GLN A 772 -14.01 -84.23 41.77
N ASP A 773 -13.44 -84.21 42.98
CA ASP A 773 -13.67 -85.28 43.97
C ASP A 773 -15.07 -85.22 44.60
N HIS A 774 -15.65 -84.02 44.75
CA HIS A 774 -17.00 -83.89 45.29
C HIS A 774 -18.10 -84.34 44.32
N ALA A 775 -17.83 -84.27 43.00
CA ALA A 775 -18.69 -84.81 41.94
C ALA A 775 -18.57 -86.33 41.76
N ALA A 776 -17.51 -86.96 42.28
CA ALA A 776 -17.29 -88.41 42.22
C ALA A 776 -17.88 -89.18 43.42
N SER A 777 -18.36 -88.47 44.46
CA SER A 777 -18.94 -89.07 45.67
C SER A 777 -20.46 -88.85 45.81
N GLN A 778 -21.14 -88.43 44.74
CA GLN A 778 -22.62 -88.44 44.62
C GLN A 778 -23.10 -89.55 43.69
#